data_AF-A0A7D7LK01-F1
#
_entry.id   AF-A0A7D7LK01-F1
#
_cell.length_a   1.000
_cell.length_b   1.000
_cell.length_c   1.000
_cell.angle_alpha   90.00
_cell.angle_beta   90.00
_cell.angle_gamma   90.00
#
_symmetry.space_group_name_H-M   'P 1'
#
loop_
_entity.id
_entity.type
_entity.pdbx_description
1 polymer ?
#
loop_
_entity_poly.entity_id
_entity_poly.type
_entity_poly.pdbx_seq_one_letter_code
_entity_poly.pdbx_strand_id
1 'polypeptide(L)'
;MLFWLTFIQSLPSVTIAEVPQINLQPQQKQTTLVSQTLPVRIQPTVAQINGGLVFPGIIAALVLLLLFSLFAYTRVYVVTPNNEAFVRTGGLFIKKKSVILYGGCIVLPGFHQLTRVPLREISIDVERTGKLAVRTKDYLRADIRVTFYVCINASEDDVLTAAARLSQNGIKITPEDIKNALEKRADDAIRAAAKTKDLAEIDSDKLGFAQEVLNLVGTDLKKVGLTLNNIAISEILESVTYDPDNFFDAQGVRLRTEIIQRSIQQKREVELAAQVTIEQKELDAQKRSLQIAQEQESAKLEQKLQVEALKAQKEREIQESKDREAATVRRTKILQEKSIEEEEIRKKLSVQQSQIEADISLEERNKQLNVAQTLQKQESELAEILRQQSVESGKLQAQVQIAESEREARLAQEDVAIAIANKKRESFVAQAQQAKAEESVKTAGEVEKAERNKRLSVIAAEREAEERSIGDRNVVEIDAFRRRRQAEIAQQAADLEAEAIRTLAAANRDRVLAEAEGIQAKITAENSISNANLTAKIITTIWPELADKLPEIVAALAPQPGVLGDTRIYSFPGANGSSGSQDINKLLLSTSGLSLINTLLDEGKLGELIGQVSQLVRGNNQVITGTPSHISLETTPTPTVIENNTETN
;
A
#
# COMPACT_ATOMS: atom_id res chain seq x y z
N MET A 1 59.97 -0.45 -40.69
CA MET A 1 60.86 0.48 -39.98
C MET A 1 61.28 1.67 -40.88
N LEU A 2 60.32 2.43 -41.41
CA LEU A 2 60.59 3.59 -42.29
C LEU A 2 59.90 4.89 -41.86
N PHE A 3 59.00 4.83 -40.87
CA PHE A 3 58.21 5.97 -40.39
C PHE A 3 58.95 6.82 -39.33
N TRP A 4 59.92 6.23 -38.62
CA TRP A 4 60.72 6.94 -37.61
C TRP A 4 61.85 7.79 -38.19
N LEU A 5 62.29 7.50 -39.43
CA LEU A 5 63.34 8.26 -40.11
C LEU A 5 62.81 9.56 -40.74
N THR A 6 61.56 9.57 -41.21
CA THR A 6 60.92 10.76 -41.78
C THR A 6 60.52 11.79 -40.72
N PHE A 7 60.22 11.36 -39.49
CA PHE A 7 59.84 12.26 -38.38
C PHE A 7 61.00 13.10 -37.84
N ILE A 8 62.24 12.60 -37.93
CA ILE A 8 63.44 13.32 -37.46
C ILE A 8 63.84 14.45 -38.44
N GLN A 9 63.43 14.37 -39.71
CA GLN A 9 63.70 15.42 -40.71
C GLN A 9 62.66 16.57 -40.71
N SER A 10 61.57 16.49 -39.93
CA SER A 10 60.48 17.47 -39.97
C SER A 10 60.46 18.48 -38.80
N LEU A 11 61.57 18.65 -38.07
CA LEU A 11 61.67 19.65 -37.00
C LEU A 11 62.37 20.93 -37.50
N PRO A 12 61.80 22.13 -37.27
CA PRO A 12 62.39 23.40 -37.70
C PRO A 12 63.60 23.78 -36.84
N SER A 13 64.68 24.23 -37.49
CA SER A 13 65.88 24.73 -36.83
C SER A 13 65.70 26.17 -36.34
N VAL A 14 65.79 26.37 -35.01
CA VAL A 14 65.71 27.70 -34.40
C VAL A 14 67.01 28.48 -34.65
N THR A 15 66.87 29.63 -35.29
CA THR A 15 67.97 30.57 -35.58
C THR A 15 68.28 31.39 -34.33
N ILE A 16 69.54 31.36 -33.86
CA ILE A 16 69.99 32.21 -32.74
C ILE A 16 70.62 33.48 -33.31
N ALA A 17 70.04 34.63 -33.00
CA ALA A 17 70.56 35.94 -33.39
C ALA A 17 71.48 36.52 -32.30
N GLU A 18 72.76 36.59 -32.63
CA GLU A 18 73.64 37.77 -32.55
C GLU A 18 73.49 38.80 -31.40
N VAL A 19 74.58 38.96 -30.63
CA VAL A 19 74.92 40.15 -29.81
C VAL A 19 76.43 40.42 -30.03
N PRO A 20 76.89 41.70 -30.17
CA PRO A 20 77.99 42.01 -31.09
C PRO A 20 79.42 41.94 -30.52
N GLN A 21 80.37 42.02 -31.45
CA GLN A 21 81.82 41.90 -31.24
C GLN A 21 82.45 43.10 -30.53
N ILE A 22 83.53 42.83 -29.77
CA ILE A 22 84.65 43.76 -29.58
C ILE A 22 85.83 43.19 -30.36
N ASN A 23 86.47 44.01 -31.19
CA ASN A 23 87.48 43.62 -32.17
C ASN A 23 88.77 44.45 -32.00
N LEU A 24 89.82 44.06 -32.72
CA LEU A 24 91.06 44.77 -33.04
C LEU A 24 92.29 44.55 -32.12
N GLN A 25 93.00 43.45 -32.43
CA GLN A 25 94.46 43.46 -32.62
C GLN A 25 94.87 44.54 -33.67
N PRO A 26 96.11 45.08 -33.69
CA PRO A 26 97.18 44.40 -34.45
C PRO A 26 98.68 44.71 -34.12
N GLN A 27 99.58 43.94 -34.77
CA GLN A 27 100.96 44.29 -35.18
C GLN A 27 102.06 44.43 -34.09
N GLN A 28 103.38 44.34 -34.39
CA GLN A 28 104.16 43.43 -35.26
C GLN A 28 105.68 43.65 -34.97
N LYS A 29 106.50 42.63 -35.22
CA LYS A 29 107.92 42.69 -35.69
C LYS A 29 109.10 43.17 -34.80
N GLN A 30 110.24 42.57 -35.18
CA GLN A 30 111.64 43.06 -35.20
C GLN A 30 112.56 42.87 -33.98
N THR A 31 113.30 41.76 -34.07
CA THR A 31 114.77 41.63 -33.98
C THR A 31 115.59 42.86 -33.57
N THR A 32 116.38 42.76 -32.50
CA THR A 32 117.72 43.36 -32.42
C THR A 32 118.65 42.52 -31.54
N LEU A 33 119.92 42.42 -31.92
CA LEU A 33 121.00 41.80 -31.13
C LEU A 33 121.62 42.82 -30.16
N VAL A 34 122.19 42.38 -29.03
CA VAL A 34 123.58 42.64 -28.58
C VAL A 34 123.81 42.27 -27.10
N SER A 35 125.02 41.75 -26.87
CA SER A 35 125.68 41.11 -25.74
C SER A 35 125.76 41.77 -24.35
N GLN A 36 126.32 40.97 -23.41
CA GLN A 36 127.05 41.26 -22.15
C GLN A 36 126.29 40.90 -20.84
N THR A 37 126.85 40.23 -19.81
CA THR A 37 128.10 39.45 -19.62
C THR A 37 128.03 38.55 -18.37
N LEU A 38 128.61 37.33 -18.45
CA LEU A 38 129.23 36.52 -17.36
C LEU A 38 128.32 35.91 -16.23
N PRO A 39 128.79 34.85 -15.52
CA PRO A 39 127.90 33.76 -15.07
C PRO A 39 127.92 33.43 -13.56
N VAL A 40 126.87 32.74 -13.09
CA VAL A 40 126.94 31.89 -11.88
C VAL A 40 126.24 30.55 -12.13
N ARG A 41 126.87 29.47 -11.64
CA ARG A 41 126.54 28.06 -11.86
C ARG A 41 125.95 27.45 -10.58
N ILE A 42 124.69 27.00 -10.58
CA ILE A 42 124.19 25.97 -9.65
C ILE A 42 123.26 25.03 -10.41
N GLN A 43 123.53 23.73 -10.35
CA GLN A 43 122.57 22.66 -10.69
C GLN A 43 121.82 22.23 -9.42
N PRO A 44 120.59 21.73 -9.55
CA PRO A 44 120.20 20.59 -8.74
C PRO A 44 119.72 19.41 -9.60
N THR A 45 120.53 18.35 -9.55
CA THR A 45 120.22 16.93 -9.64
C THR A 45 118.76 16.52 -9.87
N VAL A 46 118.53 15.78 -10.97
CA VAL A 46 117.28 15.02 -11.20
C VAL A 46 117.24 13.83 -10.23
N ALA A 47 116.26 13.83 -9.31
CA ALA A 47 116.00 12.69 -8.43
C ALA A 47 114.95 11.75 -9.07
N GLN A 48 115.42 10.63 -9.60
CA GLN A 48 114.60 9.59 -10.21
C GLN A 48 114.00 8.69 -9.12
N ILE A 49 112.69 8.81 -8.84
CA ILE A 49 112.01 8.05 -7.78
C ILE A 49 111.30 6.82 -8.37
N ASN A 50 111.58 5.65 -7.80
CA ASN A 50 111.08 4.34 -8.26
C ASN A 50 109.57 4.17 -8.06
N GLY A 51 108.78 4.34 -9.13
CA GLY A 51 107.32 4.16 -9.14
C GLY A 51 106.81 2.71 -9.19
N GLY A 52 107.47 1.75 -8.52
CA GLY A 52 107.20 0.31 -8.72
C GLY A 52 105.95 -0.27 -8.04
N LEU A 53 105.49 0.33 -6.92
CA LEU A 53 104.41 -0.25 -6.08
C LEU A 53 103.27 0.72 -5.71
N VAL A 54 103.45 2.03 -5.91
CA VAL A 54 102.39 3.03 -5.65
C VAL A 54 101.25 2.96 -6.67
N PHE A 55 101.56 2.76 -7.96
CA PHE A 55 100.53 2.63 -9.01
C PHE A 55 99.55 1.47 -8.80
N PRO A 56 99.97 0.20 -8.58
CA PRO A 56 99.02 -0.89 -8.35
C PRO A 56 98.21 -0.72 -7.07
N GLY A 57 98.79 -0.15 -6.00
CA GLY A 57 98.07 0.15 -4.76
C GLY A 57 96.96 1.20 -4.94
N ILE A 58 97.23 2.27 -5.68
CA ILE A 58 96.23 3.31 -6.00
C ILE A 58 95.12 2.74 -6.89
N ILE A 59 95.47 1.93 -7.90
CA ILE A 59 94.49 1.28 -8.78
C ILE A 59 93.59 0.32 -7.99
N ALA A 60 94.17 -0.52 -7.11
CA ALA A 60 93.40 -1.42 -6.25
C ALA A 60 92.48 -0.67 -5.28
N ALA A 61 92.95 0.44 -4.70
CA ALA A 61 92.13 1.28 -3.82
C ALA A 61 90.96 1.95 -4.57
N LEU A 62 91.19 2.45 -5.79
CA LEU A 62 90.13 3.01 -6.64
C LEU A 62 89.09 1.97 -7.06
N VAL A 63 89.52 0.75 -7.41
CA VAL A 63 88.60 -0.37 -7.73
C VAL A 63 87.78 -0.77 -6.51
N LEU A 64 88.39 -0.86 -5.32
CA LEU A 64 87.68 -1.19 -4.08
C LEU A 64 86.69 -0.07 -3.69
N LEU A 65 87.06 1.20 -3.85
CA LEU A 65 86.17 2.34 -3.65
C LEU A 65 85.00 2.32 -4.63
N LEU A 66 85.22 1.99 -5.90
CA LEU A 66 84.17 1.86 -6.90
C LEU A 66 83.21 0.72 -6.58
N LEU A 67 83.72 -0.45 -6.17
CA LEU A 67 82.88 -1.58 -5.73
C LEU A 67 82.08 -1.25 -4.47
N PHE A 68 82.69 -0.57 -3.49
CA PHE A 68 81.99 -0.11 -2.29
C PHE A 68 80.92 0.94 -2.61
N SER A 69 81.21 1.87 -3.54
CA SER A 69 80.25 2.87 -4.03
C SER A 69 79.07 2.22 -4.74
N LEU A 70 79.30 1.21 -5.58
CA LEU A 70 78.25 0.46 -6.26
C LEU A 70 77.39 -0.34 -5.26
N PHE A 71 78.02 -0.98 -4.27
CA PHE A 71 77.33 -1.69 -3.18
C PHE A 71 76.51 -0.74 -2.28
N ALA A 72 77.03 0.45 -1.98
CA ALA A 72 76.29 1.48 -1.27
C ALA A 72 75.11 2.00 -2.11
N TYR A 73 75.30 2.18 -3.42
CA TYR A 73 74.25 2.62 -4.33
C TYR A 73 73.08 1.62 -4.40
N THR A 74 73.33 0.32 -4.53
CA THR A 74 72.28 -0.71 -4.54
C THR A 74 71.54 -0.85 -3.20
N ARG A 75 72.14 -0.39 -2.09
CA ARG A 75 71.51 -0.32 -0.76
C ARG A 75 70.64 0.92 -0.52
N VAL A 76 70.88 2.00 -1.26
CA VAL A 76 70.31 3.35 -0.97
C VAL A 76 69.38 3.82 -2.09
N TYR A 77 69.55 3.34 -3.33
CA TYR A 77 68.69 3.65 -4.46
C TYR A 77 67.45 2.75 -4.49
N VAL A 78 66.26 3.35 -4.36
CA VAL A 78 64.97 2.64 -4.39
C VAL A 78 64.16 3.13 -5.59
N VAL A 79 63.68 2.18 -6.40
CA VAL A 79 62.83 2.45 -7.58
C VAL A 79 61.36 2.46 -7.16
N THR A 80 60.61 3.44 -7.65
CA THR A 80 59.18 3.60 -7.45
C THR A 80 58.42 2.74 -8.47
N PRO A 81 57.58 1.76 -8.06
CA PRO A 81 56.77 1.00 -9.00
C PRO A 81 55.53 1.80 -9.43
N ASN A 82 55.00 1.50 -10.62
CA ASN A 82 53.97 2.31 -11.30
C ASN A 82 52.63 2.49 -10.55
N ASN A 83 52.42 1.79 -9.44
CA ASN A 83 51.18 1.77 -8.66
C ASN A 83 51.28 2.46 -7.28
N GLU A 84 52.45 2.99 -6.90
CA GLU A 84 52.63 3.80 -5.68
C GLU A 84 53.57 4.98 -5.96
N ALA A 85 53.33 6.11 -5.30
CA ALA A 85 54.24 7.25 -5.26
C ALA A 85 55.06 7.22 -3.97
N PHE A 86 56.28 7.77 -4.03
CA PHE A 86 57.12 7.95 -2.85
C PHE A 86 57.18 9.40 -2.42
N VAL A 87 56.88 9.65 -1.15
CA VAL A 87 57.15 10.93 -0.50
C VAL A 87 58.41 10.76 0.35
N ARG A 88 59.49 11.39 -0.08
CA ARG A 88 60.73 11.46 0.69
C ARG A 88 60.74 12.74 1.52
N THR A 89 60.98 12.58 2.82
CA THR A 89 61.10 13.67 3.79
C THR A 89 62.38 13.52 4.61
N GLY A 90 62.80 14.60 5.28
CA GLY A 90 64.10 14.65 5.97
C GLY A 90 65.25 15.03 5.05
N GLY A 91 66.44 15.15 5.63
CA GLY A 91 67.67 15.56 4.94
C GLY A 91 68.64 16.28 5.89
N LEU A 92 69.94 15.96 5.79
CA LEU A 92 70.97 16.52 6.67
C LEU A 92 71.22 18.03 6.44
N PHE A 93 71.09 18.49 5.20
CA PHE A 93 71.38 19.88 4.81
C PHE A 93 70.16 20.64 4.26
N ILE A 94 69.16 19.95 3.71
CA ILE A 94 68.02 20.56 3.01
C ILE A 94 66.73 19.95 3.54
N LYS A 95 65.92 20.76 4.23
CA LYS A 95 64.61 20.37 4.76
C LYS A 95 63.51 20.59 3.70
N LYS A 96 63.51 19.79 2.63
CA LYS A 96 62.46 19.81 1.59
C LYS A 96 61.73 18.46 1.53
N LYS A 97 60.40 18.50 1.41
CA LYS A 97 59.58 17.32 1.03
C LYS A 97 59.65 17.17 -0.50
N SER A 98 59.90 15.96 -1.00
CA SER A 98 59.97 15.69 -2.44
C SER A 98 59.13 14.47 -2.81
N VAL A 99 58.24 14.62 -3.78
CA VAL A 99 57.48 13.51 -4.37
C VAL A 99 58.24 12.89 -5.54
N ILE A 100 58.17 11.57 -5.65
CA ILE A 100 58.70 10.79 -6.76
C ILE A 100 57.57 9.89 -7.26
N LEU A 101 57.05 10.21 -8.45
CA LEU A 101 55.97 9.46 -9.12
C LEU A 101 56.54 8.36 -10.02
N TYR A 102 57.46 8.72 -10.91
CA TYR A 102 58.07 7.81 -11.89
C TYR A 102 59.59 7.96 -11.83
N GLY A 103 60.30 6.87 -11.52
CA GLY A 103 61.76 6.86 -11.41
C GLY A 103 62.26 6.17 -10.15
N GLY A 104 63.40 6.62 -9.63
CA GLY A 104 63.94 6.14 -8.36
C GLY A 104 64.58 7.28 -7.56
N CYS A 105 64.77 7.05 -6.26
CA CYS A 105 65.31 8.06 -5.35
C CYS A 105 66.34 7.47 -4.38
N ILE A 106 67.24 8.34 -3.92
CA ILE A 106 68.32 8.01 -2.99
C ILE A 106 67.81 8.25 -1.55
N VAL A 107 67.57 7.16 -0.83
CA VAL A 107 67.01 7.13 0.53
C VAL A 107 68.09 6.69 1.50
N LEU A 108 68.76 7.65 2.14
CA LEU A 108 69.80 7.40 3.13
C LEU A 108 69.16 6.99 4.46
N PRO A 109 69.35 5.76 4.95
CA PRO A 109 68.77 5.31 6.21
C PRO A 109 69.27 6.21 7.36
N GLY A 110 68.37 6.60 8.24
CA GLY A 110 68.63 7.51 9.36
C GLY A 110 68.50 9.02 9.03
N PHE A 111 68.60 9.43 7.76
CA PHE A 111 68.48 10.84 7.35
C PHE A 111 67.22 11.14 6.53
N HIS A 112 66.73 10.17 5.76
CA HIS A 112 65.52 10.28 4.95
C HIS A 112 64.45 9.29 5.43
N GLN A 113 63.23 9.78 5.59
CA GLN A 113 62.04 8.96 5.78
C GLN A 113 61.28 8.85 4.46
N LEU A 114 60.94 7.61 4.08
CA LEU A 114 60.23 7.28 2.85
C LEU A 114 58.80 6.83 3.20
N THR A 115 57.81 7.60 2.77
CA THR A 115 56.39 7.25 2.89
C THR A 115 55.87 6.74 1.54
N ARG A 116 55.28 5.55 1.54
CA ARG A 116 54.65 4.96 0.34
C ARG A 116 53.17 5.32 0.25
N VAL A 117 52.76 5.81 -0.92
CA VAL A 117 51.41 6.32 -1.21
C VAL A 117 50.81 5.53 -2.37
N PRO A 118 49.80 4.67 -2.18
CA PRO A 118 49.21 3.92 -3.29
C PRO A 118 48.45 4.87 -4.25
N LEU A 119 48.70 4.74 -5.55
CA LEU A 119 48.00 5.50 -6.61
C LEU A 119 46.83 4.71 -7.22
N ARG A 120 46.74 3.40 -6.94
CA ARG A 120 45.63 2.55 -7.41
C ARG A 120 44.30 2.97 -6.78
N GLU A 121 43.22 2.72 -7.50
CA GLU A 121 41.87 2.81 -6.98
C GLU A 121 41.62 1.76 -5.88
N ILE A 122 40.84 2.17 -4.87
CA ILE A 122 40.42 1.34 -3.73
C ILE A 122 38.92 1.57 -3.54
N SER A 123 38.15 0.49 -3.52
CA SER A 123 36.74 0.49 -3.15
C SER A 123 36.60 0.44 -1.64
N ILE A 124 35.83 1.35 -1.06
CA ILE A 124 35.50 1.37 0.38
C ILE A 124 33.99 1.39 0.54
N ASP A 125 33.48 0.36 1.19
CA ASP A 125 32.06 0.25 1.52
C ASP A 125 31.76 0.97 2.83
N VAL A 126 30.75 1.85 2.78
CA VAL A 126 30.20 2.57 3.93
C VAL A 126 28.75 2.13 4.08
N GLU A 127 28.45 1.49 5.21
CA GLU A 127 27.12 0.98 5.55
C GLU A 127 26.54 1.77 6.70
N ARG A 128 25.27 2.18 6.55
CA ARG A 128 24.50 2.89 7.56
C ARG A 128 23.16 2.21 7.72
N THR A 129 23.08 1.38 8.76
CA THR A 129 21.92 0.51 9.03
C THR A 129 21.50 0.59 10.51
N GLY A 130 20.23 0.27 10.79
CA GLY A 130 19.67 0.21 12.15
C GLY A 130 19.86 1.52 12.92
N LYS A 131 20.62 1.50 14.02
CA LYS A 131 20.87 2.72 14.83
C LYS A 131 21.69 3.80 14.10
N LEU A 132 22.48 3.42 13.09
CA LEU A 132 23.26 4.35 12.28
C LEU A 132 22.54 4.80 11.01
N ALA A 133 21.33 4.29 10.76
CA ALA A 133 20.48 4.62 9.62
C ALA A 133 20.36 6.14 9.41
N VAL A 134 20.20 6.51 8.16
CA VAL A 134 20.18 7.90 7.73
C VAL A 134 18.75 8.40 7.76
N ARG A 135 18.49 9.60 8.29
CA ARG A 135 17.14 10.18 8.30
C ARG A 135 16.90 11.01 7.05
N THR A 136 15.80 10.73 6.37
CA THR A 136 15.34 11.43 5.18
C THR A 136 14.48 12.65 5.50
N LYS A 137 14.13 13.45 4.48
CA LYS A 137 13.32 14.69 4.63
C LYS A 137 11.92 14.44 5.23
N ASP A 138 11.34 13.28 4.93
CA ASP A 138 10.05 12.77 5.44
C ASP A 138 10.16 12.13 6.85
N TYR A 139 11.28 12.33 7.55
CA TYR A 139 11.60 11.78 8.88
C TYR A 139 11.74 10.24 8.96
N LEU A 140 11.58 9.52 7.85
CA LEU A 140 11.82 8.09 7.79
C LEU A 140 13.31 7.77 7.95
N ARG A 141 13.61 6.51 8.25
CA ARG A 141 14.98 6.01 8.33
C ARG A 141 15.31 5.13 7.12
N ALA A 142 16.41 5.46 6.46
CA ALA A 142 16.98 4.72 5.35
C ALA A 142 18.19 3.88 5.82
N ASP A 143 18.11 2.57 5.64
CA ASP A 143 19.27 1.69 5.66
C ASP A 143 19.92 1.74 4.26
N ILE A 144 21.18 2.19 4.18
CA ILE A 144 21.89 2.44 2.92
C ILE A 144 23.28 1.81 2.93
N ARG A 145 23.64 1.12 1.83
CA ARG A 145 25.01 0.66 1.52
C ARG A 145 25.55 1.41 0.30
N VAL A 146 26.68 2.11 0.48
CA VAL A 146 27.35 2.90 -0.55
C VAL A 146 28.81 2.48 -0.70
N THR A 147 29.21 2.13 -1.92
CA THR A 147 30.61 1.83 -2.28
C THR A 147 31.24 3.05 -2.93
N PHE A 148 32.31 3.55 -2.32
CA PHE A 148 33.09 4.69 -2.83
C PHE A 148 34.36 4.18 -3.53
N TYR A 149 34.58 4.59 -4.77
CA TYR A 149 35.79 4.28 -5.54
C TYR A 149 36.75 5.47 -5.47
N VAL A 150 37.79 5.34 -4.65
CA VAL A 150 38.70 6.44 -4.31
C VAL A 150 40.12 6.09 -4.72
N CYS A 151 40.84 7.07 -5.25
CA CYS A 151 42.28 6.99 -5.52
C CYS A 151 43.01 8.20 -4.91
N ILE A 152 44.33 8.21 -5.08
CA ILE A 152 45.16 9.41 -4.91
C ILE A 152 45.69 9.75 -6.30
N ASN A 153 45.33 10.93 -6.81
CA ASN A 153 45.82 11.40 -8.10
C ASN A 153 47.35 11.48 -8.13
N ALA A 154 47.94 11.25 -9.30
CA ALA A 154 49.38 11.36 -9.56
C ALA A 154 49.86 12.84 -9.64
N SER A 155 49.42 13.67 -8.69
CA SER A 155 49.78 15.08 -8.52
C SER A 155 50.71 15.25 -7.32
N GLU A 156 51.69 16.16 -7.41
CA GLU A 156 52.62 16.43 -6.30
C GLU A 156 51.87 16.90 -5.04
N ASP A 157 50.89 17.79 -5.18
CA ASP A 157 50.13 18.36 -4.07
C ASP A 157 49.22 17.33 -3.37
N ASP A 158 48.51 16.50 -4.16
CA ASP A 158 47.60 15.48 -3.62
C ASP A 158 48.40 14.40 -2.89
N VAL A 159 49.51 13.93 -3.48
CA VAL A 159 50.40 12.92 -2.88
C VAL A 159 51.08 13.45 -1.60
N LEU A 160 51.52 14.72 -1.57
CA LEU A 160 52.06 15.35 -0.35
C LEU A 160 51.00 15.46 0.75
N THR A 161 49.78 15.85 0.38
CA THR A 161 48.67 16.06 1.32
C THR A 161 48.21 14.72 1.91
N ALA A 162 48.06 13.69 1.06
CA ALA A 162 47.74 12.33 1.48
C ALA A 162 48.81 11.73 2.39
N ALA A 163 50.10 11.82 2.01
CA ALA A 163 51.19 11.34 2.87
C ALA A 163 51.21 12.02 4.24
N ALA A 164 50.92 13.33 4.30
CA ALA A 164 50.93 14.10 5.54
C ALA A 164 49.69 13.89 6.43
N ARG A 165 48.54 13.51 5.87
CA ARG A 165 47.26 13.42 6.59
C ARG A 165 46.76 12.00 6.84
N LEU A 166 47.17 11.03 6.01
CA LEU A 166 46.73 9.63 6.10
C LEU A 166 47.76 8.69 6.71
N SER A 167 49.06 8.99 6.60
CA SER A 167 50.08 8.04 7.08
C SER A 167 50.29 8.13 8.59
N GLN A 168 49.53 7.33 9.35
CA GLN A 168 49.63 7.26 10.81
C GLN A 168 51.04 6.88 11.28
N ASN A 169 51.66 5.90 10.62
CA ASN A 169 52.99 5.37 10.95
C ASN A 169 54.11 5.98 10.10
N GLY A 170 53.81 6.94 9.21
CA GLY A 170 54.77 7.63 8.35
C GLY A 170 55.55 6.78 7.32
N ILE A 171 55.32 5.47 7.24
CA ILE A 171 56.06 4.53 6.37
C ILE A 171 55.23 4.14 5.13
N LYS A 172 53.94 3.86 5.33
CA LYS A 172 52.99 3.50 4.27
C LYS A 172 51.60 4.02 4.63
N ILE A 173 50.77 4.27 3.62
CA ILE A 173 49.33 4.42 3.77
C ILE A 173 48.70 3.04 3.56
N THR A 174 47.86 2.60 4.48
CA THR A 174 47.07 1.37 4.38
C THR A 174 45.64 1.68 3.90
N PRO A 175 44.90 0.70 3.35
CA PRO A 175 43.50 0.91 2.99
C PRO A 175 42.66 1.35 4.21
N GLU A 176 43.03 0.91 5.42
CA GLU A 176 42.30 1.22 6.65
C GLU A 176 42.49 2.70 7.06
N ASP A 177 43.64 3.30 6.76
CA ASP A 177 43.86 4.74 6.93
C ASP A 177 42.93 5.56 6.03
N ILE A 178 42.77 5.11 4.77
CA ILE A 178 41.89 5.74 3.79
C ILE A 178 40.43 5.55 4.19
N LYS A 179 40.04 4.33 4.62
CA LYS A 179 38.71 4.04 5.15
C LYS A 179 38.37 4.93 6.34
N ASN A 180 39.24 5.03 7.35
CA ASN A 180 38.99 5.87 8.53
C ASN A 180 38.86 7.37 8.18
N ALA A 181 39.62 7.85 7.19
CA ALA A 181 39.54 9.24 6.73
C ALA A 181 38.31 9.55 5.87
N LEU A 182 37.86 8.58 5.07
CA LEU A 182 36.68 8.66 4.21
C LEU A 182 35.38 8.47 4.99
N GLU A 183 35.29 7.43 5.83
CA GLU A 183 34.03 6.94 6.40
C GLU A 183 33.25 8.01 7.16
N LYS A 184 33.93 8.88 7.92
CA LYS A 184 33.29 9.99 8.64
C LYS A 184 32.76 11.07 7.68
N ARG A 185 33.55 11.47 6.69
CA ARG A 185 33.18 12.48 5.67
C ARG A 185 32.04 11.98 4.78
N ALA A 186 32.08 10.69 4.46
CA ALA A 186 31.01 10.01 3.74
C ALA A 186 29.72 9.96 4.57
N ASP A 187 29.78 9.63 5.86
CA ASP A 187 28.60 9.68 6.74
C ASP A 187 27.96 11.07 6.79
N ASP A 188 28.77 12.11 7.02
CA ASP A 188 28.30 13.51 7.07
C ASP A 188 27.61 13.91 5.75
N ALA A 189 28.20 13.57 4.60
CA ALA A 189 27.66 13.90 3.29
C ALA A 189 26.41 13.08 2.90
N ILE A 190 26.38 11.78 3.22
CA ILE A 190 25.18 10.93 3.02
C ILE A 190 24.05 11.47 3.91
N ARG A 191 24.33 11.84 5.17
CA ARG A 191 23.35 12.47 6.07
C ARG A 191 22.87 13.83 5.58
N ALA A 192 23.73 14.61 4.94
CA ALA A 192 23.36 15.91 4.38
C ALA A 192 22.45 15.75 3.15
N ALA A 193 22.85 14.91 2.18
CA ALA A 193 22.06 14.65 0.98
C ALA A 193 20.74 13.90 1.26
N ALA A 194 20.66 13.06 2.29
CA ALA A 194 19.42 12.37 2.61
C ALA A 194 18.36 13.32 3.21
N LYS A 195 18.79 14.36 3.92
CA LYS A 195 17.88 15.36 4.51
C LYS A 195 17.19 16.26 3.47
N THR A 196 17.68 16.30 2.24
CA THR A 196 17.08 17.12 1.16
C THR A 196 15.99 16.37 0.39
N LYS A 197 15.93 15.03 0.48
CA LYS A 197 15.07 14.14 -0.33
C LYS A 197 14.20 13.21 0.52
N ASP A 198 13.05 12.83 -0.02
CA ASP A 198 12.13 11.89 0.63
C ASP A 198 12.57 10.43 0.35
N LEU A 199 12.22 9.46 1.21
CA LEU A 199 12.76 8.09 1.09
C LEU A 199 12.45 7.44 -0.26
N ALA A 200 11.22 7.64 -0.76
CA ALA A 200 10.79 7.15 -2.06
C ALA A 200 11.52 7.84 -3.24
N GLU A 201 11.90 9.11 -3.08
CA GLU A 201 12.65 9.86 -4.09
C GLU A 201 14.06 9.27 -4.25
N ILE A 202 14.75 9.02 -3.13
CA ILE A 202 16.11 8.44 -3.11
C ILE A 202 16.14 7.04 -3.75
N ASP A 203 15.12 6.20 -3.52
CA ASP A 203 15.05 4.89 -4.18
C ASP A 203 14.73 5.01 -5.68
N SER A 204 13.92 5.99 -6.09
CA SER A 204 13.57 6.22 -7.50
C SER A 204 14.71 6.86 -8.33
N ASP A 205 15.46 7.80 -7.76
CA ASP A 205 16.59 8.50 -8.40
C ASP A 205 17.89 8.33 -7.61
N LYS A 206 18.39 7.10 -7.62
CA LYS A 206 19.68 6.73 -7.01
C LYS A 206 20.84 7.50 -7.64
N LEU A 207 20.76 7.86 -8.93
CA LEU A 207 21.83 8.58 -9.63
C LEU A 207 21.91 10.05 -9.20
N GLY A 208 20.78 10.74 -9.10
CA GLY A 208 20.72 12.10 -8.58
C GLY A 208 21.12 12.19 -7.10
N PHE A 209 20.80 11.18 -6.28
CA PHE A 209 21.34 11.07 -4.92
C PHE A 209 22.86 10.83 -4.92
N ALA A 210 23.39 9.91 -5.74
CA ALA A 210 24.83 9.66 -5.85
C ALA A 210 25.61 10.93 -6.23
N GLN A 211 25.10 11.72 -7.18
CA GLN A 211 25.75 12.95 -7.63
C GLN A 211 25.78 14.04 -6.53
N GLU A 212 24.74 14.13 -5.70
CA GLU A 212 24.68 15.07 -4.58
C GLU A 212 25.71 14.67 -3.50
N VAL A 213 25.79 13.38 -3.15
CA VAL A 213 26.82 12.85 -2.25
C VAL A 213 28.22 13.05 -2.84
N LEU A 214 28.42 12.84 -4.15
CA LEU A 214 29.71 13.07 -4.83
C LEU A 214 30.19 14.51 -4.67
N ASN A 215 29.31 15.49 -4.89
CA ASN A 215 29.62 16.91 -4.80
C ASN A 215 30.02 17.33 -3.37
N LEU A 216 29.30 16.81 -2.37
CA LEU A 216 29.58 17.07 -0.95
C LEU A 216 30.89 16.40 -0.50
N VAL A 217 31.04 15.09 -0.73
CA VAL A 217 32.22 14.31 -0.33
C VAL A 217 33.48 14.77 -1.06
N GLY A 218 33.41 15.03 -2.36
CA GLY A 218 34.58 15.35 -3.20
C GLY A 218 35.34 16.58 -2.73
N THR A 219 34.62 17.61 -2.27
CA THR A 219 35.21 18.85 -1.72
C THR A 219 36.00 18.57 -0.43
N ASP A 220 35.53 17.63 0.40
CA ASP A 220 36.17 17.28 1.67
C ASP A 220 37.27 16.22 1.54
N LEU A 221 37.21 15.33 0.55
CA LEU A 221 38.28 14.39 0.24
C LEU A 221 39.50 15.07 -0.38
N LYS A 222 39.29 16.09 -1.22
CA LYS A 222 40.40 16.88 -1.80
C LYS A 222 41.26 17.54 -0.72
N LYS A 223 40.67 17.95 0.42
CA LYS A 223 41.41 18.44 1.59
C LYS A 223 42.35 17.40 2.20
N VAL A 224 42.15 16.11 1.93
CA VAL A 224 42.98 15.00 2.44
C VAL A 224 43.93 14.45 1.36
N GLY A 225 43.88 14.98 0.13
CA GLY A 225 44.63 14.44 -1.01
C GLY A 225 44.00 13.16 -1.59
N LEU A 226 42.72 12.91 -1.28
CA LEU A 226 41.94 11.82 -1.84
C LEU A 226 41.03 12.33 -2.96
N THR A 227 40.90 11.55 -4.02
CA THR A 227 40.09 11.89 -5.19
C THR A 227 39.09 10.78 -5.47
N LEU A 228 37.82 11.16 -5.58
CA LEU A 228 36.68 10.27 -5.74
C LEU A 228 36.38 10.10 -7.23
N ASN A 229 36.53 8.88 -7.73
CA ASN A 229 36.28 8.56 -9.14
C ASN A 229 34.80 8.29 -9.39
N ASN A 230 34.17 7.49 -8.51
CA ASN A 230 32.79 7.05 -8.66
C ASN A 230 32.16 6.69 -7.31
N ILE A 231 30.83 6.72 -7.27
CA ILE A 231 30.00 6.21 -6.17
C ILE A 231 29.02 5.18 -6.76
N ALA A 232 28.94 4.00 -6.16
CA ALA A 232 27.85 3.07 -6.40
C ALA A 232 26.98 2.94 -5.14
N ILE A 233 25.67 3.16 -5.28
CA ILE A 233 24.69 2.84 -4.25
C ILE A 233 24.16 1.44 -4.55
N SER A 234 24.09 0.57 -3.54
CA SER A 234 23.57 -0.78 -3.70
C SER A 234 22.03 -0.79 -3.63
N GLU A 235 21.48 -0.95 -2.43
CA GLU A 235 20.06 -0.96 -2.14
C GLU A 235 19.78 0.03 -1.01
N ILE A 236 18.58 0.59 -1.01
CA ILE A 236 18.07 1.51 0.00
C ILE A 236 16.80 0.87 0.54
N LEU A 237 16.73 0.66 1.85
CA LEU A 237 15.60 0.02 2.50
C LEU A 237 15.06 0.91 3.63
N GLU A 238 13.77 0.82 3.93
CA GLU A 238 13.24 1.41 5.15
C GLU A 238 13.79 0.67 6.37
N SER A 239 14.43 1.39 7.29
CA SER A 239 14.91 0.82 8.54
C SER A 239 13.74 0.54 9.48
N VAL A 240 13.72 -0.65 10.09
CA VAL A 240 12.70 -1.02 11.09
C VAL A 240 13.00 -0.41 12.47
N THR A 241 14.18 0.19 12.66
CA THR A 241 14.65 0.68 13.96
C THR A 241 14.21 2.13 14.22
N TYR A 242 13.06 2.30 14.86
CA TYR A 242 12.56 3.58 15.37
C TYR A 242 12.57 3.61 16.90
N ASP A 243 12.93 4.76 17.48
CA ASP A 243 12.92 4.99 18.92
C ASP A 243 11.64 5.76 19.33
N PRO A 244 10.71 5.17 20.11
CA PRO A 244 9.47 5.83 20.52
C PRO A 244 9.69 7.12 21.33
N ASP A 245 10.79 7.20 22.07
CA ASP A 245 11.12 8.36 22.92
C ASP A 245 11.74 9.51 22.12
N ASN A 246 12.06 9.29 20.83
CA ASN A 246 12.65 10.30 19.95
C ASN A 246 11.59 11.01 19.10
N PHE A 247 11.45 12.33 19.27
CA PHE A 247 10.49 13.17 18.53
C PHE A 247 10.50 12.93 17.00
N PHE A 248 11.68 12.82 16.38
CA PHE A 248 11.76 12.67 14.93
C PHE A 248 11.37 11.26 14.46
N ASP A 249 11.73 10.22 15.22
CA ASP A 249 11.34 8.84 14.90
C ASP A 249 9.83 8.66 15.12
N ALA A 250 9.26 9.26 16.18
CA ALA A 250 7.81 9.32 16.39
C ALA A 250 7.06 10.03 15.24
N GLN A 251 7.63 11.11 14.70
CA GLN A 251 7.06 11.80 13.52
C GLN A 251 7.14 10.94 12.25
N GLY A 252 8.25 10.21 12.03
CA GLY A 252 8.38 9.24 10.94
C GLY A 252 7.34 8.11 11.05
N VAL A 253 7.20 7.50 12.23
CA VAL A 253 6.19 6.46 12.50
C VAL A 253 4.76 6.98 12.34
N ARG A 254 4.48 8.23 12.73
CA ARG A 254 3.18 8.88 12.51
C ARG A 254 2.88 9.03 11.02
N LEU A 255 3.80 9.61 10.24
CA LEU A 255 3.63 9.82 8.81
C LEU A 255 3.48 8.49 8.05
N ARG A 256 4.34 7.52 8.36
CA ARG A 256 4.28 6.14 7.84
C ARG A 256 2.91 5.52 8.09
N THR A 257 2.43 5.60 9.33
CA THR A 257 1.11 5.07 9.72
C THR A 257 -0.01 5.78 8.96
N GLU A 258 0.04 7.11 8.84
CA GLU A 258 -0.95 7.88 8.08
C GLU A 258 -1.02 7.46 6.61
N ILE A 259 0.13 7.34 5.93
CA ILE A 259 0.23 6.92 4.53
C ILE A 259 -0.31 5.49 4.35
N ILE A 260 0.08 4.56 5.23
CA ILE A 260 -0.40 3.16 5.20
C ILE A 260 -1.93 3.11 5.41
N GLN A 261 -2.46 3.82 6.40
CA GLN A 261 -3.91 3.84 6.65
C GLN A 261 -4.69 4.49 5.50
N ARG A 262 -4.18 5.58 4.90
CA ARG A 262 -4.76 6.18 3.70
C ARG A 262 -4.78 5.20 2.52
N SER A 263 -3.68 4.47 2.30
CA SER A 263 -3.61 3.44 1.25
C SER A 263 -4.58 2.28 1.49
N ILE A 264 -4.71 1.81 2.73
CA ILE A 264 -5.69 0.77 3.11
C ILE A 264 -7.13 1.26 2.91
N GLN A 265 -7.44 2.50 3.27
CA GLN A 265 -8.76 3.10 3.06
C GLN A 265 -9.10 3.22 1.57
N GLN A 266 -8.19 3.77 0.76
CA GLN A 266 -8.35 3.86 -0.70
C GLN A 266 -8.54 2.48 -1.34
N LYS A 267 -7.75 1.48 -0.93
CA LYS A 267 -7.93 0.10 -1.39
C LYS A 267 -9.32 -0.44 -1.05
N ARG A 268 -9.79 -0.28 0.19
CA ARG A 268 -11.13 -0.73 0.59
C ARG A 268 -12.24 0.01 -0.14
N GLU A 269 -12.09 1.32 -0.39
CA GLU A 269 -13.06 2.12 -1.13
C GLU A 269 -13.24 1.58 -2.56
N VAL A 270 -12.13 1.28 -3.23
CA VAL A 270 -12.14 0.64 -4.57
C VAL A 270 -12.74 -0.77 -4.52
N GLU A 271 -12.39 -1.59 -3.52
CA GLU A 271 -12.95 -2.94 -3.34
C GLU A 271 -14.48 -2.90 -3.09
N LEU A 272 -14.97 -1.99 -2.26
CA LEU A 272 -16.40 -1.81 -1.97
C LEU A 272 -17.16 -1.25 -3.18
N ALA A 273 -16.60 -0.28 -3.89
CA ALA A 273 -17.20 0.26 -5.11
C ALA A 273 -17.28 -0.81 -6.22
N ALA A 274 -16.26 -1.66 -6.34
CA ALA A 274 -16.27 -2.81 -7.24
C ALA A 274 -17.36 -3.82 -6.84
N GLN A 275 -17.47 -4.17 -5.54
CA GLN A 275 -18.49 -5.08 -5.04
C GLN A 275 -19.92 -4.58 -5.34
N VAL A 276 -20.23 -3.32 -5.03
CA VAL A 276 -21.54 -2.71 -5.35
C VAL A 276 -21.80 -2.72 -6.86
N THR A 277 -20.78 -2.46 -7.68
CA THR A 277 -20.90 -2.51 -9.15
C THR A 277 -21.17 -3.93 -9.67
N ILE A 278 -20.62 -4.96 -9.02
CA ILE A 278 -20.89 -6.36 -9.33
C ILE A 278 -22.32 -6.72 -8.93
N GLU A 279 -22.74 -6.43 -7.70
CA GLU A 279 -24.10 -6.69 -7.21
C GLU A 279 -25.18 -6.00 -8.05
N GLN A 280 -24.96 -4.75 -8.48
CA GLN A 280 -25.87 -4.06 -9.41
C GLN A 280 -25.97 -4.79 -10.76
N LYS A 281 -24.83 -5.23 -11.33
CA LYS A 281 -24.81 -5.99 -12.59
C LYS A 281 -25.47 -7.36 -12.45
N GLU A 282 -25.28 -8.05 -11.33
CA GLU A 282 -25.96 -9.32 -11.05
C GLU A 282 -27.47 -9.14 -10.90
N LEU A 283 -27.90 -8.11 -10.18
CA LEU A 283 -29.31 -7.78 -10.00
C LEU A 283 -29.99 -7.38 -11.33
N ASP A 284 -29.31 -6.61 -12.18
CA ASP A 284 -29.83 -6.29 -13.52
C ASP A 284 -29.79 -7.50 -14.47
N ALA A 285 -28.80 -8.39 -14.35
CA ALA A 285 -28.79 -9.67 -15.05
C ALA A 285 -29.94 -10.59 -14.61
N GLN A 286 -30.28 -10.61 -13.31
CA GLN A 286 -31.43 -11.36 -12.77
C GLN A 286 -32.77 -10.77 -13.23
N LYS A 287 -32.94 -9.44 -13.22
CA LYS A 287 -34.14 -8.79 -13.80
C LYS A 287 -34.29 -9.16 -15.27
N ARG A 288 -33.20 -9.10 -16.04
CA ARG A 288 -33.21 -9.39 -17.47
C ARG A 288 -33.47 -10.86 -17.76
N SER A 289 -32.94 -11.79 -16.96
CA SER A 289 -33.22 -13.22 -17.12
C SER A 289 -34.68 -13.55 -16.76
N LEU A 290 -35.24 -12.91 -15.74
CA LEU A 290 -36.65 -13.04 -15.37
C LEU A 290 -37.59 -12.45 -16.44
N GLN A 291 -37.25 -11.31 -17.02
CA GLN A 291 -37.97 -10.74 -18.17
C GLN A 291 -37.92 -11.69 -19.38
N ILE A 292 -36.74 -12.22 -19.73
CA ILE A 292 -36.60 -13.21 -20.81
C ILE A 292 -37.43 -14.47 -20.52
N ALA A 293 -37.50 -14.93 -19.27
CA ALA A 293 -38.33 -16.07 -18.89
C ALA A 293 -39.83 -15.79 -19.09
N GLN A 294 -40.30 -14.59 -18.71
CA GLN A 294 -41.68 -14.15 -18.95
C GLN A 294 -42.00 -14.01 -20.45
N GLU A 295 -41.10 -13.44 -21.25
CA GLU A 295 -41.22 -13.34 -22.70
C GLU A 295 -41.21 -14.74 -23.37
N GLN A 296 -40.40 -15.67 -22.89
CA GLN A 296 -40.42 -17.06 -23.36
C GLN A 296 -41.71 -17.80 -22.98
N GLU A 297 -42.25 -17.56 -21.78
CA GLU A 297 -43.50 -18.21 -21.35
C GLU A 297 -44.71 -17.65 -22.10
N SER A 298 -44.80 -16.34 -22.29
CA SER A 298 -45.85 -15.72 -23.10
C SER A 298 -45.76 -16.14 -24.57
N ALA A 299 -44.56 -16.17 -25.18
CA ALA A 299 -44.38 -16.68 -26.53
C ALA A 299 -44.76 -18.18 -26.67
N LYS A 300 -44.46 -19.01 -25.68
CA LYS A 300 -44.92 -20.43 -25.64
C LYS A 300 -46.43 -20.54 -25.49
N LEU A 301 -47.05 -19.69 -24.68
CA LEU A 301 -48.51 -19.66 -24.51
C LEU A 301 -49.18 -19.24 -25.82
N GLU A 302 -48.69 -18.18 -26.45
CA GLU A 302 -49.19 -17.70 -27.75
C GLU A 302 -49.00 -18.76 -28.84
N GLN A 303 -47.84 -19.41 -28.92
CA GLN A 303 -47.60 -20.52 -29.83
C GLN A 303 -48.60 -21.67 -29.61
N LYS A 304 -48.89 -22.04 -28.34
CA LYS A 304 -49.91 -23.05 -28.04
C LYS A 304 -51.30 -22.63 -28.51
N LEU A 305 -51.70 -21.38 -28.22
CA LEU A 305 -52.99 -20.84 -28.64
C LEU A 305 -53.12 -20.79 -30.18
N GLN A 306 -52.06 -20.39 -30.89
CA GLN A 306 -52.02 -20.42 -32.35
C GLN A 306 -52.12 -21.85 -32.91
N VAL A 307 -51.39 -22.81 -32.34
CA VAL A 307 -51.45 -24.24 -32.73
C VAL A 307 -52.83 -24.83 -32.45
N GLU A 308 -53.45 -24.52 -31.31
CA GLU A 308 -54.78 -24.99 -30.94
C GLU A 308 -55.87 -24.36 -31.82
N ALA A 309 -55.77 -23.06 -32.13
CA ALA A 309 -56.65 -22.38 -33.08
C ALA A 309 -56.54 -22.97 -34.50
N LEU A 310 -55.32 -23.20 -35.00
CA LEU A 310 -55.07 -23.86 -36.29
C LEU A 310 -55.61 -25.29 -36.30
N LYS A 311 -55.44 -26.04 -35.22
CA LYS A 311 -56.00 -27.40 -35.09
C LYS A 311 -57.53 -27.37 -35.08
N ALA A 312 -58.15 -26.44 -34.36
CA ALA A 312 -59.61 -26.27 -34.33
C ALA A 312 -60.18 -25.71 -35.64
N GLN A 313 -59.38 -25.01 -36.45
CA GLN A 313 -59.72 -24.62 -37.82
C GLN A 313 -59.65 -25.82 -38.76
N LYS A 314 -58.57 -26.61 -38.70
CA LYS A 314 -58.40 -27.81 -39.52
C LYS A 314 -59.40 -28.92 -39.19
N GLU A 315 -59.76 -29.12 -37.92
CA GLU A 315 -60.81 -30.08 -37.56
C GLU A 315 -62.18 -29.64 -38.11
N ARG A 316 -62.50 -28.33 -38.08
CA ARG A 316 -63.72 -27.79 -38.72
C ARG A 316 -63.72 -27.99 -40.23
N GLU A 317 -62.60 -27.74 -40.91
CA GLU A 317 -62.45 -27.94 -42.36
C GLU A 317 -62.58 -29.43 -42.74
N ILE A 318 -61.97 -30.33 -41.95
CA ILE A 318 -62.09 -31.79 -42.10
C ILE A 318 -63.55 -32.24 -41.88
N GLN A 319 -64.21 -31.72 -40.85
CA GLN A 319 -65.60 -32.08 -40.56
C GLN A 319 -66.54 -31.59 -41.66
N GLU A 320 -66.36 -30.36 -42.16
CA GLU A 320 -67.14 -29.87 -43.30
C GLU A 320 -66.89 -30.69 -44.58
N SER A 321 -65.65 -31.13 -44.84
CA SER A 321 -65.35 -32.05 -45.94
C SER A 321 -66.06 -33.39 -45.78
N LYS A 322 -65.99 -34.01 -44.59
CA LYS A 322 -66.69 -35.26 -44.27
C LYS A 322 -68.21 -35.12 -44.41
N ASP A 323 -68.78 -34.00 -43.98
CA ASP A 323 -70.22 -33.75 -44.06
C ASP A 323 -70.67 -33.53 -45.52
N ARG A 324 -69.85 -32.83 -46.33
CA ARG A 324 -70.05 -32.73 -47.79
C ARG A 324 -69.95 -34.09 -48.48
N GLU A 325 -68.92 -34.88 -48.17
CA GLU A 325 -68.75 -36.24 -48.69
C GLU A 325 -69.96 -37.12 -48.34
N ALA A 326 -70.35 -37.16 -47.06
CA ALA A 326 -71.52 -37.89 -46.59
C ALA A 326 -72.83 -37.42 -47.29
N ALA A 327 -73.00 -36.12 -47.51
CA ALA A 327 -74.12 -35.57 -48.26
C ALA A 327 -74.10 -36.00 -49.74
N THR A 328 -72.94 -36.00 -50.40
CA THR A 328 -72.81 -36.50 -51.77
C THR A 328 -73.10 -38.01 -51.88
N VAL A 329 -72.58 -38.83 -50.95
CA VAL A 329 -72.87 -40.27 -50.91
C VAL A 329 -74.36 -40.54 -50.71
N ARG A 330 -75.02 -39.83 -49.77
CA ARG A 330 -76.48 -39.92 -49.60
C ARG A 330 -77.23 -39.51 -50.87
N ARG A 331 -76.83 -38.41 -51.53
CA ARG A 331 -77.46 -37.92 -52.76
C ARG A 331 -77.33 -38.93 -53.91
N THR A 332 -76.15 -39.52 -54.10
CA THR A 332 -75.91 -40.56 -55.10
C THR A 332 -76.76 -41.80 -54.81
N LYS A 333 -76.83 -42.24 -53.55
CA LYS A 333 -77.66 -43.38 -53.14
C LYS A 333 -79.15 -43.15 -53.41
N ILE A 334 -79.69 -41.98 -53.06
CA ILE A 334 -81.10 -41.62 -53.32
C ILE A 334 -81.39 -41.59 -54.83
N LEU A 335 -80.48 -41.05 -55.65
CA LEU A 335 -80.63 -41.07 -57.11
C LEU A 335 -80.64 -42.50 -57.67
N GLN A 336 -79.81 -43.38 -57.12
CA GLN A 336 -79.76 -44.78 -57.53
C GLN A 336 -81.02 -45.56 -57.09
N GLU A 337 -81.49 -45.38 -55.87
CA GLU A 337 -82.76 -45.93 -55.37
C GLU A 337 -83.93 -45.48 -56.25
N LYS A 338 -84.02 -44.19 -56.58
CA LYS A 338 -85.03 -43.65 -57.50
C LYS A 338 -84.99 -44.31 -58.89
N SER A 339 -83.79 -44.54 -59.44
CA SER A 339 -83.65 -45.21 -60.74
C SER A 339 -84.09 -46.67 -60.72
N ILE A 340 -83.92 -47.37 -59.60
CA ILE A 340 -84.40 -48.75 -59.41
C ILE A 340 -85.92 -48.77 -59.29
N GLU A 341 -86.51 -47.84 -58.53
CA GLU A 341 -87.95 -47.72 -58.35
C GLU A 341 -88.67 -47.38 -59.68
N GLU A 342 -88.12 -46.50 -60.51
CA GLU A 342 -88.64 -46.19 -61.85
C GLU A 342 -88.66 -47.43 -62.77
N GLU A 343 -87.63 -48.27 -62.73
CA GLU A 343 -87.58 -49.54 -63.49
C GLU A 343 -88.54 -50.61 -62.92
N GLU A 344 -88.74 -50.67 -61.60
CA GLU A 344 -89.77 -51.54 -61.01
C GLU A 344 -91.18 -51.12 -61.39
N ILE A 345 -91.49 -49.82 -61.36
CA ILE A 345 -92.80 -49.29 -61.77
C ILE A 345 -93.06 -49.61 -63.25
N ARG A 346 -92.05 -49.46 -64.12
CA ARG A 346 -92.14 -49.83 -65.54
C ARG A 346 -92.49 -51.32 -65.73
N LYS A 347 -91.85 -52.21 -64.97
CA LYS A 347 -92.17 -53.65 -64.99
C LYS A 347 -93.60 -53.94 -64.49
N LYS A 348 -94.03 -53.31 -63.39
CA LYS A 348 -95.39 -53.49 -62.83
C LYS A 348 -96.47 -53.07 -63.83
N LEU A 349 -96.29 -51.96 -64.55
CA LEU A 349 -97.21 -51.50 -65.60
C LEU A 349 -97.29 -52.48 -66.79
N SER A 350 -96.14 -53.05 -67.23
CA SER A 350 -96.11 -54.06 -68.29
C SER A 350 -96.88 -55.33 -67.91
N VAL A 351 -96.81 -55.77 -66.64
CA VAL A 351 -97.54 -56.95 -66.16
C VAL A 351 -99.05 -56.67 -66.10
N GLN A 352 -99.46 -55.49 -65.65
CA GLN A 352 -100.89 -55.11 -65.64
C GLN A 352 -101.51 -55.07 -67.04
N GLN A 353 -100.80 -54.54 -68.05
CA GLN A 353 -101.30 -54.55 -69.43
C GLN A 353 -101.55 -55.97 -69.96
N SER A 354 -100.63 -56.90 -69.68
CA SER A 354 -100.76 -58.32 -70.06
C SER A 354 -101.95 -59.02 -69.38
N GLN A 355 -102.26 -58.66 -68.13
CA GLN A 355 -103.42 -59.21 -67.40
C GLN A 355 -104.76 -58.71 -67.96
N ILE A 356 -104.88 -57.43 -68.28
CA ILE A 356 -106.10 -56.85 -68.89
C ILE A 356 -106.42 -57.51 -70.23
N GLU A 357 -105.39 -57.77 -71.04
CA GLU A 357 -105.53 -58.40 -72.36
C GLU A 357 -105.97 -59.87 -72.25
N ALA A 358 -105.53 -60.58 -71.19
CA ALA A 358 -105.99 -61.93 -70.88
C ALA A 358 -107.47 -61.97 -70.44
N ASP A 359 -107.90 -61.06 -69.57
CA ASP A 359 -109.27 -61.04 -69.03
C ASP A 359 -110.34 -60.80 -70.12
N ILE A 360 -110.07 -59.91 -71.08
CA ILE A 360 -110.98 -59.65 -72.22
C ILE A 360 -111.27 -60.93 -73.02
N SER A 361 -110.25 -61.78 -73.22
CA SER A 361 -110.38 -63.04 -73.98
C SER A 361 -111.27 -64.09 -73.30
N LEU A 362 -111.41 -64.04 -71.97
CA LEU A 362 -112.26 -64.95 -71.21
C LEU A 362 -113.73 -64.54 -71.23
N GLU A 363 -114.03 -63.24 -71.27
CA GLU A 363 -115.40 -62.73 -71.21
C GLU A 363 -116.21 -63.05 -72.49
N GLU A 364 -115.59 -62.95 -73.67
CA GLU A 364 -116.24 -63.32 -74.95
C GLU A 364 -116.69 -64.80 -74.97
N ARG A 365 -115.91 -65.68 -74.34
CA ARG A 365 -116.17 -67.13 -74.34
C ARG A 365 -117.33 -67.52 -73.43
N ASN A 366 -117.53 -66.79 -72.32
CA ASN A 366 -118.66 -67.02 -71.41
C ASN A 366 -120.02 -66.58 -71.98
N LYS A 367 -120.03 -65.58 -72.88
CA LYS A 367 -121.28 -65.11 -73.53
C LYS A 367 -121.97 -66.17 -74.39
N GLN A 368 -121.20 -67.09 -74.99
CA GLN A 368 -121.73 -68.11 -75.90
C GLN A 368 -122.46 -69.25 -75.17
N LEU A 369 -122.06 -69.57 -73.93
CA LEU A 369 -122.64 -70.69 -73.16
C LEU A 369 -124.03 -70.36 -72.56
N ASN A 370 -124.26 -69.10 -72.17
CA ASN A 370 -125.51 -68.70 -71.50
C ASN A 370 -126.74 -68.79 -72.43
N VAL A 371 -126.59 -68.53 -73.74
CA VAL A 371 -127.69 -68.56 -74.71
C VAL A 371 -128.25 -69.98 -74.91
N ALA A 372 -127.41 -71.01 -74.78
CA ALA A 372 -127.84 -72.40 -74.90
C ALA A 372 -128.69 -72.87 -73.70
N GLN A 373 -128.39 -72.39 -72.49
CA GLN A 373 -129.07 -72.83 -71.27
C GLN A 373 -130.47 -72.20 -71.08
N THR A 374 -130.73 -71.03 -71.66
CA THR A 374 -132.01 -70.32 -71.51
C THR A 374 -133.19 -70.98 -72.23
N LEU A 375 -132.94 -71.70 -73.33
CA LEU A 375 -134.00 -72.42 -74.07
C LEU A 375 -134.52 -73.66 -73.31
N GLN A 376 -133.65 -74.32 -72.54
CA GLN A 376 -133.98 -75.59 -71.89
C GLN A 376 -134.83 -75.44 -70.61
N LYS A 377 -134.83 -74.26 -69.97
CA LYS A 377 -135.57 -74.04 -68.72
C LYS A 377 -137.06 -73.75 -68.90
N GLN A 378 -137.48 -73.27 -70.07
CA GLN A 378 -138.87 -72.83 -70.28
C GLN A 378 -139.90 -73.97 -70.36
N GLU A 379 -139.50 -75.22 -70.63
CA GLU A 379 -140.45 -76.36 -70.69
C GLU A 379 -140.77 -76.96 -69.31
N SER A 380 -139.92 -76.80 -68.29
CA SER A 380 -140.11 -77.44 -66.98
C SER A 380 -140.99 -76.67 -65.98
N GLU A 381 -141.17 -75.37 -66.18
CA GLU A 381 -141.75 -74.48 -65.14
C GLU A 381 -143.29 -74.54 -65.02
N LEU A 382 -143.98 -75.32 -65.87
CA LEU A 382 -145.45 -75.31 -65.96
C LEU A 382 -146.18 -76.32 -65.03
N ALA A 383 -145.46 -77.12 -64.24
CA ALA A 383 -146.05 -78.25 -63.50
C ALA A 383 -146.09 -78.12 -61.96
N GLU A 384 -145.22 -77.33 -61.32
CA GLU A 384 -145.02 -77.39 -59.85
C GLU A 384 -145.87 -76.41 -59.02
N ILE A 385 -146.52 -75.44 -59.64
CA ILE A 385 -147.16 -74.29 -58.95
C ILE A 385 -148.40 -74.67 -58.11
N LEU A 386 -148.97 -75.87 -58.25
CA LEU A 386 -150.29 -76.21 -57.71
C LEU A 386 -150.33 -77.06 -56.43
N ARG A 387 -149.20 -77.45 -55.83
CA ARG A 387 -149.20 -78.59 -54.86
C ARG A 387 -148.82 -78.31 -53.39
N GLN A 388 -148.15 -77.21 -53.03
CA GLN A 388 -147.48 -77.11 -51.70
C GLN A 388 -147.71 -75.82 -50.89
N GLN A 389 -148.79 -75.06 -51.15
CA GLN A 389 -149.15 -73.88 -50.34
C GLN A 389 -150.24 -74.10 -49.27
N SER A 390 -150.69 -75.33 -49.05
CA SER A 390 -151.47 -75.73 -47.86
C SER A 390 -150.55 -76.49 -46.89
N VAL A 391 -149.92 -75.78 -45.95
CA VAL A 391 -150.46 -75.50 -44.60
C VAL A 391 -149.95 -76.51 -43.58
N GLU A 392 -149.11 -75.98 -42.68
CA GLU A 392 -149.11 -76.24 -41.24
C GLU A 392 -149.24 -77.68 -40.73
N SER A 393 -148.13 -78.20 -40.22
CA SER A 393 -148.03 -78.38 -38.76
C SER A 393 -146.60 -78.04 -38.35
N GLY A 394 -146.32 -77.18 -37.38
CA GLY A 394 -147.17 -76.78 -36.27
C GLY A 394 -146.63 -77.44 -35.00
N LYS A 395 -146.16 -76.59 -34.08
CA LYS A 395 -145.74 -76.88 -32.70
C LYS A 395 -144.36 -77.57 -32.58
N LEU A 396 -143.39 -76.92 -31.94
CA LEU A 396 -143.28 -76.67 -30.48
C LEU A 396 -143.05 -77.97 -29.68
N GLN A 397 -141.78 -78.38 -29.60
CA GLN A 397 -141.20 -79.10 -28.45
C GLN A 397 -139.66 -79.14 -28.59
N ALA A 398 -138.96 -79.47 -27.50
CA ALA A 398 -137.49 -79.53 -27.40
C ALA A 398 -136.75 -78.16 -27.53
N GLN A 399 -137.22 -77.24 -26.72
CA GLN A 399 -136.37 -76.48 -25.79
C GLN A 399 -135.57 -77.47 -24.90
N VAL A 400 -134.28 -77.22 -24.63
CA VAL A 400 -133.43 -77.94 -23.64
C VAL A 400 -133.08 -79.40 -24.08
N GLN A 401 -131.83 -79.89 -24.14
CA GLN A 401 -130.64 -79.55 -23.36
C GLN A 401 -129.30 -79.90 -24.08
N ILE A 402 -128.72 -78.96 -24.84
CA ILE A 402 -127.27 -78.87 -25.10
C ILE A 402 -126.94 -77.37 -25.21
N ALA A 403 -126.58 -76.61 -24.17
CA ALA A 403 -126.28 -76.92 -22.78
C ALA A 403 -125.04 -77.79 -22.50
N GLU A 404 -124.24 -78.11 -23.53
CA GLU A 404 -122.89 -78.67 -23.34
C GLU A 404 -122.02 -78.44 -24.60
N SER A 405 -121.63 -77.18 -24.84
CA SER A 405 -120.47 -76.78 -25.68
C SER A 405 -120.29 -75.26 -25.80
N GLU A 406 -121.01 -74.47 -25.00
CA GLU A 406 -120.65 -73.08 -24.68
C GLU A 406 -119.38 -73.07 -23.80
N ARG A 407 -118.27 -73.52 -24.39
CA ARG A 407 -116.92 -73.34 -23.87
C ARG A 407 -116.52 -71.88 -24.10
N GLU A 408 -117.08 -71.00 -23.27
CA GLU A 408 -116.49 -69.69 -22.98
C GLU A 408 -115.14 -69.90 -22.29
N ALA A 409 -114.13 -70.30 -23.08
CA ALA A 409 -112.76 -70.52 -22.65
C ALA A 409 -112.03 -69.18 -22.45
N ARG A 410 -112.62 -68.24 -21.72
CA ARG A 410 -111.95 -67.02 -21.27
C ARG A 410 -112.57 -66.42 -20.00
N LEU A 411 -111.85 -66.68 -18.90
CA LEU A 411 -111.94 -66.04 -17.58
C LEU A 411 -113.15 -66.52 -16.75
N ALA A 412 -112.98 -67.14 -15.58
CA ALA A 412 -112.05 -66.77 -14.52
C ALA A 412 -111.76 -67.94 -13.56
N GLN A 413 -110.70 -67.77 -12.75
CA GLN A 413 -110.44 -68.49 -11.49
C GLN A 413 -110.21 -70.02 -11.63
N GLU A 414 -109.51 -70.70 -10.73
CA GLU A 414 -108.59 -70.26 -9.68
C GLU A 414 -107.60 -71.41 -9.51
N ASP A 415 -106.30 -71.12 -9.42
CA ASP A 415 -105.42 -72.08 -8.73
C ASP A 415 -104.38 -71.33 -7.90
N VAL A 416 -104.58 -71.47 -6.59
CA VAL A 416 -103.62 -71.22 -5.51
C VAL A 416 -103.11 -69.78 -5.38
N ALA A 417 -104.02 -68.89 -4.98
CA ALA A 417 -103.67 -68.01 -3.87
C ALA A 417 -103.23 -68.87 -2.65
N ILE A 418 -102.32 -68.34 -1.82
CA ILE A 418 -101.74 -69.01 -0.63
C ILE A 418 -100.61 -70.04 -0.93
N ALA A 419 -99.67 -69.67 -1.80
CA ALA A 419 -98.22 -69.88 -1.63
C ALA A 419 -97.49 -69.20 -2.81
N ILE A 420 -96.97 -67.98 -2.71
CA ILE A 420 -95.85 -67.60 -1.83
C ILE A 420 -95.98 -66.12 -1.45
N ALA A 421 -96.40 -65.85 -0.21
CA ALA A 421 -96.33 -64.53 0.40
C ALA A 421 -94.89 -64.14 0.83
N ASN A 422 -93.87 -64.77 0.24
CA ASN A 422 -92.48 -64.81 0.74
C ASN A 422 -91.42 -64.70 -0.38
N LYS A 423 -91.50 -63.68 -1.25
CA LYS A 423 -90.27 -63.04 -1.76
C LYS A 423 -90.34 -61.53 -2.06
N LYS A 424 -91.32 -60.83 -1.50
CA LYS A 424 -91.32 -59.35 -1.32
C LYS A 424 -90.24 -58.84 -0.33
N ARG A 425 -89.22 -59.66 -0.04
CA ARG A 425 -88.14 -59.39 0.93
C ARG A 425 -86.78 -59.08 0.29
N GLU A 426 -86.57 -59.33 -1.01
CA GLU A 426 -85.26 -59.09 -1.63
C GLU A 426 -85.12 -57.69 -2.27
N SER A 427 -86.20 -57.09 -2.79
CA SER A 427 -86.12 -55.80 -3.48
C SER A 427 -85.87 -54.59 -2.56
N PHE A 428 -86.16 -54.70 -1.25
CA PHE A 428 -85.98 -53.60 -0.30
C PHE A 428 -84.66 -53.65 0.50
N VAL A 429 -83.89 -54.73 0.40
CA VAL A 429 -82.56 -54.82 1.04
C VAL A 429 -81.49 -54.08 0.21
N ALA A 430 -81.60 -54.11 -1.12
CA ALA A 430 -80.66 -53.46 -2.03
C ALA A 430 -80.65 -51.92 -1.91
N GLN A 431 -81.82 -51.27 -1.88
CA GLN A 431 -81.91 -49.80 -1.80
C GLN A 431 -81.54 -49.24 -0.41
N ALA A 432 -81.77 -50.00 0.66
CA ALA A 432 -81.42 -49.59 2.02
C ALA A 432 -79.90 -49.64 2.31
N GLN A 433 -79.14 -50.51 1.62
CA GLN A 433 -77.68 -50.54 1.75
C GLN A 433 -77.00 -49.44 0.93
N GLN A 434 -77.56 -49.03 -0.21
CA GLN A 434 -76.98 -48.01 -1.07
C GLN A 434 -77.06 -46.60 -0.44
N ALA A 435 -78.22 -46.22 0.11
CA ALA A 435 -78.37 -44.95 0.83
C ALA A 435 -77.44 -44.85 2.06
N LYS A 436 -77.29 -45.94 2.82
CA LYS A 436 -76.42 -45.99 4.02
C LYS A 436 -74.92 -45.97 3.69
N ALA A 437 -74.54 -46.41 2.48
CA ALA A 437 -73.18 -46.29 1.96
C ALA A 437 -72.87 -44.87 1.48
N GLU A 438 -73.81 -44.21 0.78
CA GLU A 438 -73.62 -42.82 0.32
C GLU A 438 -73.56 -41.81 1.48
N GLU A 439 -74.36 -42.02 2.53
CA GLU A 439 -74.39 -41.16 3.72
C GLU A 439 -73.15 -41.34 4.60
N SER A 440 -72.60 -42.55 4.70
CA SER A 440 -71.34 -42.81 5.41
C SER A 440 -70.10 -42.29 4.65
N VAL A 441 -70.12 -42.29 3.31
CA VAL A 441 -69.06 -41.66 2.49
C VAL A 441 -69.09 -40.14 2.58
N LYS A 442 -70.27 -39.50 2.59
CA LYS A 442 -70.38 -38.05 2.86
C LYS A 442 -69.92 -37.70 4.27
N THR A 443 -70.35 -38.45 5.28
CA THR A 443 -69.95 -38.21 6.68
C THR A 443 -68.44 -38.39 6.86
N ALA A 444 -67.83 -39.42 6.27
CA ALA A 444 -66.38 -39.61 6.29
C ALA A 444 -65.63 -38.47 5.58
N GLY A 445 -66.10 -38.01 4.41
CA GLY A 445 -65.50 -36.92 3.67
C GLY A 445 -65.63 -35.54 4.34
N GLU A 446 -66.73 -35.31 5.08
CA GLU A 446 -66.92 -34.09 5.88
C GLU A 446 -66.12 -34.13 7.18
N VAL A 447 -66.01 -35.28 7.85
CA VAL A 447 -65.11 -35.46 9.00
C VAL A 447 -63.65 -35.28 8.58
N GLU A 448 -63.21 -35.86 7.46
CA GLU A 448 -61.81 -35.70 7.01
C GLU A 448 -61.52 -34.24 6.59
N LYS A 449 -62.46 -33.55 5.93
CA LYS A 449 -62.32 -32.11 5.65
C LYS A 449 -62.32 -31.28 6.93
N ALA A 450 -63.14 -31.61 7.93
CA ALA A 450 -63.16 -30.92 9.21
C ALA A 450 -61.87 -31.16 10.01
N GLU A 451 -61.35 -32.39 10.06
CA GLU A 451 -60.07 -32.70 10.70
C GLU A 451 -58.88 -32.07 9.97
N ARG A 452 -58.89 -32.06 8.63
CA ARG A 452 -57.85 -31.39 7.83
C ARG A 452 -57.88 -29.88 8.03
N ASN A 453 -59.06 -29.26 8.05
CA ASN A 453 -59.21 -27.83 8.37
C ASN A 453 -58.82 -27.52 9.81
N LYS A 454 -59.14 -28.41 10.77
CA LYS A 454 -58.73 -28.27 12.18
C LYS A 454 -57.21 -28.36 12.32
N ARG A 455 -56.57 -29.31 11.64
CA ARG A 455 -55.10 -29.41 11.57
C ARG A 455 -54.49 -28.19 10.88
N LEU A 456 -55.04 -27.71 9.77
CA LEU A 456 -54.59 -26.45 9.15
C LEU A 456 -54.75 -25.25 10.09
N SER A 457 -55.85 -25.14 10.85
CA SER A 457 -56.03 -24.04 11.81
C SER A 457 -55.06 -24.13 12.99
N VAL A 458 -54.72 -25.34 13.45
CA VAL A 458 -53.70 -25.55 14.49
C VAL A 458 -52.32 -25.20 13.94
N ILE A 459 -51.94 -25.69 12.75
CA ILE A 459 -50.65 -25.38 12.12
C ILE A 459 -50.53 -23.89 11.77
N ALA A 460 -51.61 -23.23 11.39
CA ALA A 460 -51.63 -21.79 11.15
C ALA A 460 -51.46 -20.99 12.46
N ALA A 461 -52.18 -21.36 13.52
CA ALA A 461 -52.03 -20.75 14.84
C ALA A 461 -50.64 -21.00 15.46
N GLU A 462 -50.06 -22.18 15.22
CA GLU A 462 -48.72 -22.56 15.67
C GLU A 462 -47.64 -21.78 14.92
N ARG A 463 -47.76 -21.62 13.58
CA ARG A 463 -46.90 -20.71 12.80
C ARG A 463 -47.02 -19.27 13.24
N GLU A 464 -48.23 -18.76 13.46
CA GLU A 464 -48.46 -17.38 13.88
C GLU A 464 -47.92 -17.12 15.30
N ALA A 465 -47.97 -18.12 16.19
CA ALA A 465 -47.35 -18.07 17.50
C ALA A 465 -45.81 -18.14 17.42
N GLU A 466 -45.26 -18.95 16.52
CA GLU A 466 -43.83 -19.09 16.31
C GLU A 466 -43.22 -17.84 15.64
N GLU A 467 -43.89 -17.25 14.63
CA GLU A 467 -43.52 -15.96 14.03
C GLU A 467 -43.54 -14.83 15.05
N ARG A 468 -44.56 -14.76 15.93
CA ARG A 468 -44.58 -13.81 17.05
C ARG A 468 -43.43 -14.07 18.03
N SER A 469 -43.18 -15.33 18.41
CA SER A 469 -42.10 -15.67 19.34
C SER A 469 -40.71 -15.35 18.77
N ILE A 470 -40.51 -15.52 17.46
CA ILE A 470 -39.29 -15.12 16.76
C ILE A 470 -39.20 -13.59 16.68
N GLY A 471 -40.29 -12.90 16.35
CA GLY A 471 -40.39 -11.44 16.36
C GLY A 471 -40.01 -10.83 17.71
N ASP A 472 -40.62 -11.31 18.79
CA ASP A 472 -40.37 -10.84 20.15
C ASP A 472 -38.93 -11.15 20.61
N ARG A 473 -38.41 -12.36 20.33
CA ARG A 473 -37.00 -12.69 20.61
C ARG A 473 -36.04 -11.79 19.85
N ASN A 474 -36.27 -11.57 18.56
CA ASN A 474 -35.43 -10.71 17.72
C ASN A 474 -35.49 -9.25 18.20
N VAL A 475 -36.66 -8.74 18.60
CA VAL A 475 -36.78 -7.38 19.16
C VAL A 475 -36.03 -7.28 20.49
N VAL A 476 -36.16 -8.26 21.39
CA VAL A 476 -35.43 -8.28 22.67
C VAL A 476 -33.92 -8.40 22.45
N GLU A 477 -33.46 -9.22 21.50
CA GLU A 477 -32.05 -9.36 21.15
C GLU A 477 -31.49 -8.09 20.50
N ILE A 478 -32.22 -7.46 19.58
CA ILE A 478 -31.85 -6.20 18.95
C ILE A 478 -31.79 -5.07 19.99
N ASP A 479 -32.73 -4.98 20.92
CA ASP A 479 -32.71 -3.97 21.99
C ASP A 479 -31.60 -4.24 23.02
N ALA A 480 -31.34 -5.49 23.38
CA ALA A 480 -30.20 -5.86 24.20
C ALA A 480 -28.87 -5.52 23.52
N PHE A 481 -28.74 -5.80 22.22
CA PHE A 481 -27.57 -5.47 21.41
C PHE A 481 -27.40 -3.95 21.26
N ARG A 482 -28.47 -3.20 20.98
CA ARG A 482 -28.45 -1.72 20.92
C ARG A 482 -28.02 -1.12 22.25
N ARG A 483 -28.59 -1.56 23.38
CA ARG A 483 -28.21 -1.08 24.72
C ARG A 483 -26.77 -1.43 25.07
N ARG A 484 -26.32 -2.66 24.78
CA ARG A 484 -24.92 -3.06 24.96
C ARG A 484 -23.99 -2.20 24.12
N ARG A 485 -24.31 -1.99 22.84
CA ARG A 485 -23.46 -1.21 21.93
C ARG A 485 -23.44 0.27 22.28
N GLN A 486 -24.57 0.82 22.73
CA GLN A 486 -24.65 2.19 23.24
C GLN A 486 -23.84 2.36 24.54
N ALA A 487 -23.85 1.35 25.42
CA ALA A 487 -23.02 1.34 26.63
C ALA A 487 -21.51 1.21 26.29
N GLU A 488 -21.13 0.37 25.33
CA GLU A 488 -19.75 0.26 24.84
C GLU A 488 -19.26 1.57 24.21
N ILE A 489 -20.09 2.23 23.39
CA ILE A 489 -19.78 3.55 22.81
C ILE A 489 -19.64 4.60 23.91
N ALA A 490 -20.52 4.60 24.92
CA ALA A 490 -20.44 5.52 26.05
C ALA A 490 -19.20 5.28 26.92
N GLN A 491 -18.79 4.03 27.14
CA GLN A 491 -17.53 3.69 27.83
C GLN A 491 -16.32 4.16 27.02
N GLN A 492 -16.26 3.84 25.72
CA GLN A 492 -15.17 4.29 24.85
C GLN A 492 -15.07 5.82 24.77
N ALA A 493 -16.20 6.53 24.72
CA ALA A 493 -16.21 7.99 24.77
C ALA A 493 -15.69 8.51 26.11
N ALA A 494 -16.13 7.95 27.24
CA ALA A 494 -15.68 8.35 28.57
C ALA A 494 -14.19 8.04 28.82
N ASP A 495 -13.68 6.92 28.32
CA ASP A 495 -12.25 6.57 28.40
C ASP A 495 -11.40 7.53 27.56
N LEU A 496 -11.83 7.86 26.33
CA LEU A 496 -11.15 8.85 25.48
C LEU A 496 -11.19 10.26 26.08
N GLU A 497 -12.30 10.68 26.68
CA GLU A 497 -12.38 11.95 27.42
C GLU A 497 -11.46 11.95 28.64
N ALA A 498 -11.38 10.85 29.39
CA ALA A 498 -10.48 10.71 30.53
C ALA A 498 -8.99 10.75 30.11
N GLU A 499 -8.64 10.13 28.98
CA GLU A 499 -7.29 10.22 28.39
C GLU A 499 -6.98 11.62 27.86
N ALA A 500 -7.92 12.29 27.20
CA ALA A 500 -7.78 13.69 26.78
C ALA A 500 -7.56 14.63 27.97
N ILE A 501 -8.30 14.45 29.08
CA ILE A 501 -8.10 15.23 30.30
C ILE A 501 -6.74 14.91 30.95
N ARG A 502 -6.32 13.64 31.00
CA ARG A 502 -5.00 13.25 31.54
C ARG A 502 -3.84 13.82 30.74
N THR A 503 -3.93 13.78 29.42
CA THR A 503 -2.90 14.33 28.51
C THR A 503 -2.85 15.86 28.59
N LEU A 504 -4.00 16.55 28.62
CA LEU A 504 -4.06 17.99 28.87
C LEU A 504 -3.52 18.38 30.25
N ALA A 505 -3.80 17.59 31.30
CA ALA A 505 -3.25 17.82 32.64
C ALA A 505 -1.74 17.59 32.70
N ALA A 506 -1.20 16.63 31.93
CA ALA A 506 0.23 16.42 31.78
C ALA A 506 0.89 17.59 31.05
N ALA A 507 0.41 17.94 29.86
CA ALA A 507 0.91 19.07 29.08
C ALA A 507 0.89 20.40 29.87
N ASN A 508 -0.14 20.64 30.67
CA ASN A 508 -0.20 21.81 31.56
C ASN A 508 0.84 21.76 32.69
N ARG A 509 1.08 20.59 33.29
CA ARG A 509 2.13 20.41 34.30
C ARG A 509 3.51 20.69 33.71
N ASP A 510 3.78 20.13 32.55
CA ASP A 510 5.08 20.21 31.89
C ASP A 510 5.35 21.63 31.37
N ARG A 511 4.32 22.34 30.87
CA ARG A 511 4.37 23.77 30.56
C ARG A 511 4.74 24.61 31.79
N VAL A 512 4.07 24.38 32.93
CA VAL A 512 4.35 25.12 34.18
C VAL A 512 5.73 24.82 34.73
N LEU A 513 6.22 23.58 34.59
CA LEU A 513 7.57 23.17 34.97
C LEU A 513 8.61 23.89 34.10
N ALA A 514 8.46 23.86 32.78
CA ALA A 514 9.35 24.56 31.84
C ALA A 514 9.32 26.09 32.03
N GLU A 515 8.17 26.68 32.35
CA GLU A 515 8.07 28.10 32.72
C GLU A 515 8.81 28.40 34.03
N ALA A 516 8.71 27.53 35.05
CA ALA A 516 9.44 27.68 36.30
C ALA A 516 10.96 27.55 36.11
N GLU A 517 11.43 26.58 35.33
CA GLU A 517 12.84 26.42 34.95
C GLU A 517 13.34 27.61 34.14
N GLY A 518 12.55 28.10 33.18
CA GLY A 518 12.87 29.31 32.41
C GLY A 518 13.00 30.56 33.28
N ILE A 519 12.13 30.72 34.29
CA ILE A 519 12.21 31.80 35.28
C ILE A 519 13.45 31.63 36.17
N GLN A 520 13.78 30.42 36.62
CA GLN A 520 15.00 30.16 37.40
C GLN A 520 16.27 30.42 36.57
N ALA A 521 16.32 29.98 35.32
CA ALA A 521 17.41 30.25 34.39
C ALA A 521 17.56 31.75 34.12
N LYS A 522 16.45 32.48 33.98
CA LYS A 522 16.47 33.95 33.86
C LYS A 522 16.99 34.63 35.13
N ILE A 523 16.52 34.23 36.31
CA ILE A 523 16.97 34.80 37.60
C ILE A 523 18.44 34.49 37.86
N THR A 524 18.94 33.30 37.52
CA THR A 524 20.37 32.95 37.66
C THR A 524 21.25 33.71 36.67
N ALA A 525 20.81 33.86 35.42
CA ALA A 525 21.46 34.72 34.43
C ALA A 525 21.49 36.19 34.89
N GLU A 526 20.35 36.73 35.32
CA GLU A 526 20.22 38.07 35.90
C GLU A 526 21.17 38.22 37.10
N ASN A 527 21.19 37.30 38.07
CA ASN A 527 22.10 37.33 39.22
C ASN A 527 23.59 37.27 38.83
N SER A 528 23.96 36.49 37.81
CA SER A 528 25.36 36.42 37.34
C SER A 528 25.84 37.73 36.72
N ILE A 529 25.00 38.39 35.92
CA ILE A 529 25.24 39.74 35.36
C ILE A 529 25.17 40.80 36.46
N SER A 530 24.30 40.58 37.45
CA SER A 530 24.00 41.51 38.52
C SER A 530 25.16 41.66 39.50
N ASN A 531 26.06 40.71 39.74
CA ASN A 531 27.15 40.94 40.72
C ASN A 531 27.98 42.22 40.43
N ALA A 532 28.28 42.53 39.16
CA ALA A 532 28.92 43.79 38.79
C ALA A 532 27.95 44.98 38.83
N ASN A 533 26.74 44.82 38.27
CA ASN A 533 25.75 45.90 38.17
C ASN A 533 25.05 46.25 39.49
N LEU A 534 24.96 45.33 40.44
CA LEU A 534 24.44 45.45 41.81
C LEU A 534 25.51 46.07 42.70
N THR A 535 26.79 45.70 42.52
CA THR A 535 27.90 46.47 43.10
C THR A 535 27.86 47.91 42.62
N ALA A 536 27.73 48.16 41.30
CA ALA A 536 27.56 49.50 40.75
C ALA A 536 26.27 50.19 41.22
N LYS A 537 25.16 49.46 41.41
CA LYS A 537 23.89 50.01 41.88
C LYS A 537 23.94 50.38 43.37
N ILE A 538 24.51 49.53 44.23
CA ILE A 538 24.85 49.87 45.62
C ILE A 538 25.77 51.11 45.66
N ILE A 539 26.81 51.14 44.83
CA ILE A 539 27.74 52.27 44.73
C ILE A 539 27.11 53.55 44.15
N THR A 540 25.93 53.48 43.51
CA THR A 540 25.24 54.67 42.98
C THR A 540 24.01 55.08 43.76
N THR A 541 23.30 54.16 44.42
CA THR A 541 22.10 54.46 45.22
C THR A 541 22.36 54.52 46.72
N ILE A 542 23.25 53.69 47.26
CA ILE A 542 23.55 53.63 48.71
C ILE A 542 24.76 54.48 49.06
N TRP A 543 25.78 54.53 48.19
CA TRP A 543 26.97 55.35 48.43
C TRP A 543 26.71 56.84 48.70
N PRO A 544 25.74 57.53 48.06
CA PRO A 544 25.47 58.93 48.37
C PRO A 544 24.96 59.11 49.82
N GLU A 545 23.96 58.33 50.24
CA GLU A 545 23.43 58.38 51.61
C GLU A 545 24.47 57.92 52.65
N LEU A 546 25.29 56.93 52.30
CA LEU A 546 26.33 56.40 53.17
C LEU A 546 27.55 57.33 53.27
N ALA A 547 27.90 58.08 52.21
CA ALA A 547 28.98 59.05 52.19
C ALA A 547 28.69 60.24 53.12
N ASP A 548 27.46 60.76 53.11
CA ASP A 548 27.03 61.82 54.03
C ASP A 548 27.03 61.38 55.50
N LYS A 549 26.87 60.07 55.76
CA LYS A 549 26.90 59.47 57.10
C LYS A 549 28.24 58.86 57.51
N LEU A 550 29.19 58.73 56.58
CA LEU A 550 30.49 58.13 56.83
C LEU A 550 31.30 58.84 57.94
N PRO A 551 31.34 60.19 58.04
CA PRO A 551 32.06 60.87 59.11
C PRO A 551 31.48 60.58 60.49
N GLU A 552 30.15 60.47 60.58
CA GLU A 552 29.41 60.20 61.82
C GLU A 552 29.64 58.75 62.27
N ILE A 553 29.64 57.80 61.33
CA ILE A 553 29.91 56.37 61.59
C ILE A 553 31.39 56.15 61.95
N VAL A 554 32.35 56.76 61.23
CA VAL A 554 33.78 56.60 61.53
C VAL A 554 34.14 57.24 62.89
N ALA A 555 33.48 58.33 63.29
CA ALA A 555 33.62 58.88 64.64
C ALA A 555 33.02 57.98 65.73
N ALA A 556 31.91 57.28 65.44
CA ALA A 556 31.29 56.33 66.37
C ALA A 556 31.99 54.96 66.44
N LEU A 557 32.72 54.58 65.39
CA LEU A 557 33.41 53.28 65.27
C LEU A 557 34.93 53.36 65.50
N ALA A 558 35.48 54.57 65.66
CA ALA A 558 36.83 54.74 66.19
C ALA A 558 36.91 54.10 67.59
N PRO A 559 37.97 53.31 67.91
CA PRO A 559 38.04 52.57 69.16
C PRO A 559 38.17 53.51 70.35
N GLN A 560 37.06 53.79 71.02
CA GLN A 560 37.10 54.31 72.38
C GLN A 560 37.69 53.21 73.28
N PRO A 561 38.76 53.48 74.05
CA PRO A 561 39.37 52.45 74.89
C PRO A 561 38.43 52.09 76.04
N GLY A 562 37.80 50.91 75.96
CA GLY A 562 37.07 50.28 77.05
C GLY A 562 35.55 50.46 77.04
N VAL A 563 34.87 49.78 76.12
CA VAL A 563 33.48 49.33 76.36
C VAL A 563 33.35 47.87 75.96
N LEU A 564 33.44 46.97 76.95
CA LEU A 564 33.07 45.57 76.78
C LEU A 564 31.54 45.49 76.90
N GLY A 565 30.84 45.33 75.78
CA GLY A 565 29.37 45.24 75.73
C GLY A 565 28.89 43.80 75.77
N ASP A 566 28.23 43.39 76.86
CA ASP A 566 27.74 42.03 77.06
C ASP A 566 26.80 41.55 75.94
N THR A 567 27.14 40.43 75.30
CA THR A 567 26.23 39.73 74.38
C THR A 567 25.12 39.01 75.15
N ARG A 568 24.01 39.70 75.41
CA ARG A 568 22.79 39.07 75.96
C ARG A 568 22.10 38.21 74.89
N ILE A 569 22.41 36.92 74.90
CA ILE A 569 21.71 35.91 74.10
C ILE A 569 20.30 35.73 74.67
N TYR A 570 19.28 36.19 73.94
CA TYR A 570 17.89 35.86 74.24
C TYR A 570 17.52 34.52 73.58
N SER A 571 17.43 33.46 74.38
CA SER A 571 16.80 32.20 73.98
C SER A 571 15.32 32.21 74.38
N PHE A 572 14.43 32.00 73.41
CA PHE A 572 12.99 31.81 73.70
C PHE A 572 12.72 30.33 74.06
N PRO A 573 12.07 30.03 75.20
CA PRO A 573 11.82 28.66 75.63
C PRO A 573 10.42 28.15 75.25
N GLY A 574 10.34 26.89 74.81
CA GLY A 574 9.10 26.13 74.64
C GLY A 574 8.52 26.10 73.20
N ALA A 575 7.94 25.00 72.72
CA ALA A 575 7.75 23.70 73.36
C ALA A 575 7.62 22.53 72.37
N ASN A 576 8.27 21.41 72.72
CA ASN A 576 7.88 20.01 72.49
C ASN A 576 7.56 19.51 71.06
N GLY A 577 8.42 18.63 70.51
CA GLY A 577 8.02 17.73 69.41
C GLY A 577 9.12 17.26 68.45
N SER A 578 9.86 16.20 68.84
CA SER A 578 10.56 15.24 67.98
C SER A 578 11.37 15.69 66.74
N SER A 579 12.70 15.51 66.83
CA SER A 579 13.61 15.07 65.74
C SER A 579 13.59 15.78 64.37
N GLY A 580 14.64 16.56 64.06
CA GLY A 580 15.00 16.84 62.65
C GLY A 580 15.48 18.25 62.28
N SER A 581 15.70 19.17 63.23
CA SER A 581 16.11 20.56 62.89
C SER A 581 17.33 21.04 63.69
N GLN A 582 18.53 20.62 63.26
CA GLN A 582 19.79 21.29 63.62
C GLN A 582 20.41 22.06 62.45
N ASP A 583 20.01 21.80 61.21
CA ASP A 583 20.60 22.45 60.03
C ASP A 583 20.04 23.84 59.73
N ILE A 584 18.78 24.13 60.09
CA ILE A 584 18.12 25.39 59.70
C ILE A 584 18.78 26.61 60.37
N ASN A 585 19.13 26.54 61.66
CA ASN A 585 19.85 27.62 62.34
C ASN A 585 21.32 27.75 61.89
N LYS A 586 21.92 26.68 61.35
CA LYS A 586 23.28 26.72 60.81
C LYS A 586 23.32 27.27 59.38
N LEU A 587 22.30 26.97 58.58
CA LEU A 587 22.07 27.52 57.24
C LEU A 587 21.72 29.02 57.31
N LEU A 588 20.80 29.44 58.19
CA LEU A 588 20.42 30.86 58.26
C LEU A 588 21.62 31.75 58.60
N LEU A 589 22.50 31.31 59.50
CA LEU A 589 23.75 32.02 59.85
C LEU A 589 24.91 31.79 58.85
N SER A 590 24.81 30.85 57.90
CA SER A 590 25.78 30.74 56.79
C SER A 590 25.35 31.57 55.56
N THR A 591 24.09 32.00 55.47
CA THR A 591 23.65 32.93 54.41
C THR A 591 24.13 34.36 54.62
N SER A 592 24.45 34.74 55.86
CA SER A 592 24.99 36.07 56.17
C SER A 592 26.50 36.10 55.92
N GLY A 593 26.92 36.92 54.95
CA GLY A 593 28.32 37.10 54.54
C GLY A 593 29.28 37.56 55.64
N LEU A 594 28.78 37.90 56.84
CA LEU A 594 29.58 38.13 58.04
C LEU A 594 30.39 36.91 58.48
N SER A 595 29.90 35.68 58.24
CA SER A 595 30.69 34.47 58.51
C SER A 595 31.91 34.35 57.58
N LEU A 596 31.73 34.74 56.32
CA LEU A 596 32.77 34.78 55.28
C LEU A 596 33.75 35.94 55.51
N ILE A 597 33.26 37.08 56.03
CA ILE A 597 34.11 38.19 56.48
C ILE A 597 34.94 37.78 57.70
N ASN A 598 34.37 37.10 58.70
CA ASN A 598 35.13 36.65 59.86
C ASN A 598 36.22 35.64 59.49
N THR A 599 35.95 34.66 58.60
CA THR A 599 37.00 33.72 58.15
C THR A 599 38.08 34.40 57.29
N LEU A 600 37.73 35.42 56.49
CA LEU A 600 38.72 36.24 55.77
C LEU A 600 39.54 37.15 56.69
N LEU A 601 38.98 37.56 57.83
CA LEU A 601 39.65 38.41 58.83
C LEU A 601 40.56 37.59 59.76
N ASP A 602 40.11 36.43 60.23
CA ASP A 602 40.87 35.54 61.14
C ASP A 602 42.06 34.86 60.44
N GLU A 603 41.97 34.51 59.15
CA GLU A 603 43.06 33.79 58.46
C GLU A 603 44.20 34.68 57.94
N GLY A 604 44.11 36.01 58.01
CA GLY A 604 45.18 36.93 57.58
C GLY A 604 45.53 36.93 56.07
N LYS A 605 44.91 36.06 55.27
CA LYS A 605 45.19 35.86 53.82
C LYS A 605 44.80 37.03 52.91
N LEU A 606 44.11 38.05 53.44
CA LEU A 606 43.87 39.31 52.75
C LEU A 606 45.16 39.99 52.26
N GLY A 607 46.27 39.85 53.01
CA GLY A 607 47.57 40.40 52.62
C GLY A 607 48.16 39.76 51.35
N GLU A 608 48.08 38.44 51.22
CA GLU A 608 48.60 37.72 50.04
C GLU A 608 47.77 38.00 48.78
N LEU A 609 46.44 38.01 48.90
CA LEU A 609 45.54 38.31 47.79
C LEU A 609 45.72 39.75 47.27
N ILE A 610 45.83 40.74 48.15
CA ILE A 610 46.11 42.13 47.77
C ILE A 610 47.51 42.25 47.13
N GLY A 611 48.50 41.50 47.63
CA GLY A 611 49.85 41.44 47.04
C GLY A 611 49.85 40.88 45.60
N GLN A 612 49.18 39.76 45.38
CA GLN A 612 49.07 39.12 44.06
C GLN A 612 48.30 39.99 43.05
N VAL A 613 47.19 40.60 43.45
CA VAL A 613 46.42 41.53 42.60
C VAL A 613 47.25 42.79 42.27
N SER A 614 48.00 43.33 43.24
CA SER A 614 48.89 44.48 43.02
C SER A 614 50.03 44.18 42.03
N GLN A 615 50.63 42.98 42.09
CA GLN A 615 51.61 42.52 41.10
C GLN A 615 51.00 42.37 39.70
N LEU A 616 49.79 41.80 39.60
CA LEU A 616 49.11 41.62 38.31
C LEU A 616 48.75 42.97 37.65
N VAL A 617 48.32 43.95 38.45
CA VAL A 617 48.00 45.31 37.98
C VAL A 617 49.26 46.10 37.57
N ARG A 618 50.40 45.90 38.23
CA ARG A 618 51.67 46.57 37.86
C ARG A 618 52.39 45.93 36.67
N GLY A 619 52.18 44.65 36.40
CA GLY A 619 52.89 43.92 35.34
C GLY A 619 52.51 44.29 33.90
N ASN A 620 51.33 44.89 33.67
CA ASN A 620 50.69 44.88 32.36
C ASN A 620 50.68 46.23 31.61
N ASN A 621 51.60 47.15 31.93
CA ASN A 621 51.55 48.55 31.45
C ASN A 621 52.77 49.04 30.66
N GLN A 622 53.39 48.20 29.83
CA GLN A 622 54.25 48.65 28.71
C GLN A 622 54.09 47.75 27.48
N VAL A 623 54.26 48.35 26.29
CA VAL A 623 54.23 47.72 24.94
C VAL A 623 52.77 47.36 24.52
N ILE A 624 52.12 47.95 23.49
CA ILE A 624 52.56 48.52 22.20
C ILE A 624 51.74 49.79 21.83
N THR A 625 52.36 50.77 21.18
CA THR A 625 51.71 51.80 20.33
C THR A 625 52.13 51.62 18.87
N GLY A 626 51.19 51.65 17.90
CA GLY A 626 51.53 51.70 16.46
C GLY A 626 50.52 51.04 15.50
N THR A 627 49.69 51.84 14.85
CA THR A 627 48.77 51.53 13.72
C THR A 627 49.45 51.80 12.35
N PRO A 628 48.81 51.72 11.16
CA PRO A 628 47.62 50.96 10.68
C PRO A 628 47.80 50.28 9.28
N SER A 629 46.85 49.45 8.81
CA SER A 629 46.47 49.39 7.37
C SER A 629 45.07 48.79 7.12
N HIS A 630 44.45 49.27 6.04
CA HIS A 630 43.03 49.22 5.62
C HIS A 630 42.38 47.84 5.31
N ILE A 631 41.03 47.84 5.29
CA ILE A 631 40.05 47.24 4.34
C ILE A 631 38.76 46.93 5.13
N SER A 632 37.73 47.80 5.18
CA SER A 632 36.69 48.11 4.17
C SER A 632 35.42 47.24 4.25
N LEU A 633 34.43 47.79 4.94
CA LEU A 633 32.97 47.81 4.69
C LEU A 633 32.16 46.52 4.44
N GLU A 634 31.15 46.41 5.30
CA GLU A 634 29.94 45.59 5.26
C GLU A 634 28.91 46.08 4.21
N THR A 635 28.11 45.17 3.63
CA THR A 635 26.76 45.50 3.13
C THR A 635 25.88 44.25 3.01
N THR A 636 24.70 44.28 3.61
CA THR A 636 23.65 43.27 3.50
C THR A 636 22.78 43.47 2.25
N PRO A 637 22.15 42.41 1.70
CA PRO A 637 21.04 42.56 0.78
C PRO A 637 19.71 42.79 1.53
N THR A 638 18.91 43.73 1.02
CA THR A 638 17.60 44.15 1.56
C THR A 638 16.46 43.23 1.09
N PRO A 639 15.38 43.02 1.87
CA PRO A 639 14.13 42.46 1.35
C PRO A 639 13.26 43.56 0.69
N THR A 640 12.60 43.25 -0.43
CA THR A 640 11.68 44.18 -1.12
C THR A 640 10.27 43.63 -1.26
N VAL A 641 9.30 44.44 -0.82
CA VAL A 641 7.83 44.33 -0.98
C VAL A 641 7.26 45.75 -0.74
N ILE A 642 6.13 46.19 -1.30
CA ILE A 642 5.09 45.57 -2.13
C ILE A 642 4.67 46.61 -3.19
N GLU A 643 4.25 46.24 -4.41
CA GLU A 643 3.15 46.99 -5.05
C GLU A 643 2.30 46.18 -6.05
N ASN A 644 1.00 46.50 -6.07
CA ASN A 644 -0.02 45.92 -6.94
C ASN A 644 0.02 46.55 -8.34
N ASN A 645 -0.52 45.84 -9.35
CA ASN A 645 -1.74 46.30 -10.04
C ASN A 645 -2.28 45.27 -11.07
N THR A 646 -3.61 45.12 -11.05
CA THR A 646 -4.54 44.91 -12.19
C THR A 646 -3.92 44.83 -13.60
N GLU A 647 -4.26 43.90 -14.51
CA GLU A 647 -5.62 43.65 -15.06
C GLU A 647 -5.63 42.51 -16.13
N THR A 648 -6.78 41.84 -16.32
CA THR A 648 -7.26 41.10 -17.52
C THR A 648 -6.32 40.20 -18.37
N ASN A 649 -6.56 38.89 -18.31
CA ASN A 649 -7.36 38.15 -19.33
C ASN A 649 -7.79 36.77 -18.80
#